data_AF-A0A0D6QF07-F1
#
_entry.id   AF-A0A0D6QF07-F1
#
_cell.length_a   1.000
_cell.length_b   1.000
_cell.length_c   1.000
_cell.angle_alpha   90.00
_cell.angle_beta   90.00
_cell.angle_gamma   90.00
#
_symmetry.space_group_name_H-M   'P 1'
#
loop_
_entity.id
_entity.type
_entity.pdbx_description
1 polymer ?
#
loop_
_entity_poly.entity_id
_entity_poly.type
_entity_poly.pdbx_seq_one_letter_code
_entity_poly.pdbx_strand_id
1 'polypeptide(L)'
;MSERILVLNAGSSSIKFALFAGRADGALAAELRGKVERLGGEGEPHLLARGPGGELAAERTWPASAHVDHASALRAVLELVNGALGGRRLAGVGHRVVHGGTVFDGPARVTDEVLARLQTFVPLAPLHQPHNLSPIRAVRELLPDVPQVACFDTAFHRTAPPLYQRFAIPEALHEAGLRRYGFHGLSYQHVAEALPALDPAAASGRAVALHLGNGASLCALQAGRSLGATMGFSVLDGLVMGTRCGAIDPGALLWLSAERGLRAREIEALLYDRSGLLGVSGLSADMRTLLASPDPRARLAVDLFVYRIRREVGAAAAALGGLDALVFTGGIGENAPGIRARVCRDAAWLGVELDPDANAAGGPRVSAAGSRASAWVVRADEELTIARQARALLERAPPRDREGSHVTSNPAVPAGAAALSAYGPARATVSERPLAPEEVRRIDAFWRACNYLAAGMIYLRDNPLLREPLRPEHVKHRLLGHWGASPALSFAYAHLNRLIRLRGTELLFMAGPGHGAPGVLGPVYLEGTYSEVYPDRSLDEEGLRRFFRQFSFPGGVGSHCTPETPGSIHEGGELGYVLSHACGAAFDNPDLIVAAVVGDGEAETGPLATSWHVSKFLNPIRDGAVLPILSLNGYKIDNPTLLARIGHDELDALLRGAGWTPFFVEGSEPESMHQAMAATLDRCVELIRGAQLEARRTGNAARPRWPAIVLRTPKGWTAPAELDGHRLEGSWRAHQVPIPRVKDDPARLALLERWLRSYRPEELFDASGAPVPLVREAAPRGERRMGASPHANGGVLKKALLLPDFRGYAVPVPAPGESRAENTRPLGAFLRDVMRQNPTRFRLFGPDETSSNRLDAVYEASRKLWLAERFPEDEDGGRLAPDGRVVEMLSEHTLEGMLEGYLLTGRHGLLSTYEAFVHIIDSMFNQHAKWLSICNQLSWREEIASLNLLVTSTVWRQDHNGFTHQDPGFLDVVVNKSAAVTRIYLPPDANCLLSVADHCLRSEDYVNVIVADKQAHLQYLPMDAAVTHCAKGIGIWDWASSDEGAEPDVVMACAGDVATLEALAATALLREAFPDLELRFVNVVDLFTLQPDTEHPHGLSDRDFDSLFTTDRPIIFNFHGYPWLIHRLAYRRRNHPNLHVRGYKEKGSIDTPLELAIDNQIDRFSLAMDVIDRVPRLRATGAHAKERLRNRQLAARMYAHEHGVDAPEDAGWTWPGGRLAPR
;
A
#
# COMPACT_ATOMS: atom_id res chain seq x y z
N MET A 1 52.05 20.53 -16.72
CA MET A 1 51.76 21.61 -15.73
C MET A 1 51.04 20.95 -14.57
N SER A 2 51.39 21.24 -13.32
CA SER A 2 50.74 20.60 -12.17
C SER A 2 49.26 20.99 -12.10
N GLU A 3 48.39 20.02 -12.31
CA GLU A 3 46.93 20.18 -12.23
C GLU A 3 46.54 20.58 -10.80
N ARG A 4 45.64 21.56 -10.69
CA ARG A 4 45.13 22.06 -9.41
C ARG A 4 43.66 21.78 -9.27
N ILE A 5 43.29 21.17 -8.15
CA ILE A 5 41.92 20.79 -7.83
C ILE A 5 41.47 21.56 -6.61
N LEU A 6 40.39 22.32 -6.76
CA LEU A 6 39.71 22.96 -5.64
C LEU A 6 38.70 21.98 -5.06
N VAL A 7 38.67 21.84 -3.74
CA VAL A 7 37.67 21.04 -3.03
C VAL A 7 36.79 21.95 -2.20
N LEU A 8 35.48 21.72 -2.25
CA LEU A 8 34.46 22.43 -1.48
C LEU A 8 33.63 21.43 -0.65
N ASN A 9 33.67 21.60 0.67
CA ASN A 9 32.88 20.83 1.64
C ASN A 9 31.95 21.81 2.39
N ALA A 10 30.71 21.91 1.90
CA ALA A 10 29.71 22.85 2.43
C ALA A 10 28.76 22.16 3.42
N GLY A 11 28.59 22.77 4.59
CA GLY A 11 27.54 22.47 5.56
C GLY A 11 26.53 23.61 5.68
N SER A 12 25.57 23.50 6.59
CA SER A 12 24.52 24.52 6.79
C SER A 12 25.05 25.88 7.26
N SER A 13 26.15 25.92 8.03
CA SER A 13 26.71 27.16 8.60
C SER A 13 28.20 27.39 8.29
N SER A 14 28.81 26.56 7.44
CA SER A 14 30.22 26.70 7.05
C SER A 14 30.53 26.13 5.66
N ILE A 15 31.61 26.61 5.06
CA ILE A 15 32.21 26.05 3.85
C ILE A 15 33.70 25.83 4.13
N LYS A 16 34.14 24.57 4.18
CA LYS A 16 35.56 24.23 4.16
C LYS A 16 36.03 24.13 2.71
N PHE A 17 37.26 24.56 2.46
CA PHE A 17 37.87 24.46 1.14
C PHE A 17 39.35 24.12 1.22
N ALA A 18 39.84 23.46 0.18
CA ALA A 18 41.25 23.13 0.04
C ALA A 18 41.66 23.17 -1.43
N LEU A 19 42.83 23.74 -1.72
CA LEU A 19 43.44 23.72 -3.04
C LEU A 19 44.57 22.69 -3.04
N PHE A 20 44.48 21.69 -3.90
CA PHE A 20 45.51 20.66 -4.05
C PHE A 20 46.25 20.81 -5.37
N ALA A 21 47.56 20.57 -5.34
CA ALA A 21 48.39 20.46 -6.54
C ALA A 21 48.94 19.04 -6.70
N GLY A 22 48.93 18.54 -7.93
CA GLY A 22 49.59 17.29 -8.30
C GLY A 22 51.12 17.40 -8.20
N ARG A 23 51.73 16.43 -7.52
CA ARG A 23 53.19 16.21 -7.48
C ARG A 23 53.61 15.22 -8.57
N ALA A 24 54.89 15.22 -8.92
CA ALA A 24 55.46 14.34 -9.94
C ALA A 24 55.39 12.84 -9.58
N ASP A 25 55.28 12.51 -8.29
CA ASP A 25 55.11 11.16 -7.75
C ASP A 25 53.63 10.68 -7.78
N GLY A 26 52.72 11.48 -8.32
CA GLY A 26 51.29 11.20 -8.35
C GLY A 26 50.54 11.53 -7.06
N ALA A 27 51.21 12.02 -6.01
CA ALA A 27 50.55 12.47 -4.79
C ALA A 27 49.92 13.87 -4.95
N LEU A 28 48.95 14.20 -4.09
CA LEU A 28 48.35 15.53 -4.00
C LEU A 28 48.87 16.24 -2.76
N ALA A 29 49.38 17.46 -2.93
CA ALA A 29 49.79 18.32 -1.82
C ALA A 29 48.81 19.50 -1.68
N ALA A 30 48.39 19.78 -0.45
CA ALA A 30 47.56 20.97 -0.19
C ALA A 30 48.43 22.23 -0.28
N GLU A 31 48.11 23.12 -1.21
CA GLU A 31 48.73 24.45 -1.34
C GLU A 31 48.02 25.48 -0.44
N LEU A 32 46.73 25.28 -0.17
CA LEU A 32 45.90 26.17 0.64
C LEU A 32 44.79 25.37 1.31
N ARG A 33 44.51 25.62 2.60
CA ARG A 33 43.32 25.12 3.29
C ARG A 33 42.64 26.22 4.06
N GLY A 34 41.33 26.27 4.03
CA GLY A 34 40.58 27.27 4.77
C GLY A 34 39.15 26.88 5.05
N LYS A 35 38.47 27.73 5.79
CA LYS A 35 37.06 27.61 6.10
C LYS A 35 36.42 28.97 6.23
N VAL A 36 35.16 29.07 5.82
CA VAL A 36 34.26 30.15 6.17
C VAL A 36 33.26 29.60 7.17
N GLU A 37 33.07 30.26 8.30
CA GLU A 37 32.20 29.81 9.38
C GLU A 37 31.17 30.89 9.74
N ARG A 38 30.11 30.47 10.45
CA ARG A 38 28.98 31.32 10.89
C ARG A 38 28.20 31.93 9.72
N LEU A 39 27.99 31.13 8.67
CA LEU A 39 27.12 31.49 7.55
C LEU A 39 25.65 31.42 7.96
N GLY A 40 24.86 32.45 7.64
CA GLY A 40 23.40 32.46 7.80
C GLY A 40 22.83 32.49 9.24
N GLY A 41 23.62 32.82 10.27
CA GLY A 41 23.18 32.79 11.69
C GLY A 41 23.78 33.89 12.58
N GLU A 42 23.58 33.80 13.90
CA GLU A 42 24.03 34.79 14.90
C GLU A 42 25.56 34.79 15.10
N GLY A 43 26.19 35.94 14.82
CA GLY A 43 27.62 36.19 15.01
C GLY A 43 28.29 36.74 13.75
N GLU A 44 29.54 37.18 13.88
CA GLU A 44 30.33 37.70 12.75
C GLU A 44 30.81 36.55 11.85
N PRO A 45 30.42 36.49 10.55
CA PRO A 45 30.98 35.54 9.61
C PRO A 45 32.49 35.74 9.50
N HIS A 46 33.23 34.64 9.38
CA HIS A 46 34.69 34.69 9.41
C HIS A 46 35.30 33.66 8.45
N LEU A 47 36.24 34.12 7.63
CA LEU A 47 37.05 33.32 6.71
C LEU A 47 38.48 33.28 7.24
N LEU A 48 38.99 32.07 7.38
CA LEU A 48 40.38 31.81 7.76
C LEU A 48 40.99 30.82 6.77
N ALA A 49 42.15 31.16 6.22
CA ALA A 49 42.91 30.29 5.32
C ALA A 49 44.38 30.23 5.70
N ARG A 50 44.99 29.06 5.56
CA ARG A 50 46.38 28.78 5.89
C ARG A 50 47.09 28.08 4.75
N GLY A 51 48.37 28.39 4.59
CA GLY A 51 49.25 27.74 3.63
C GLY A 51 49.80 26.39 4.13
N PRO A 52 50.70 25.76 3.37
CA PRO A 52 51.16 24.38 3.61
C PRO A 52 51.90 24.19 4.94
N GLY A 53 52.55 25.23 5.47
CA GLY A 53 53.25 25.20 6.76
C GLY A 53 52.38 25.62 7.95
N GLY A 54 51.08 25.88 7.73
CA GLY A 54 50.14 26.36 8.76
C GLY A 54 50.19 27.88 8.98
N GLU A 55 51.02 28.60 8.24
CA GLU A 55 51.07 30.06 8.21
C GLU A 55 49.74 30.65 7.76
N LEU A 56 49.37 31.82 8.31
CA LEU A 56 48.16 32.51 7.96
C LEU A 56 48.28 33.06 6.52
N ALA A 57 47.45 32.56 5.61
CA ALA A 57 47.43 32.97 4.21
C ALA A 57 46.40 34.09 3.96
N ALA A 58 45.25 34.02 4.63
CA ALA A 58 44.24 35.07 4.62
C ALA A 58 43.30 34.98 5.83
N GLU A 59 42.85 36.14 6.29
CA GLU A 59 41.84 36.29 7.33
C GLU A 59 40.88 37.41 6.92
N ARG A 60 39.58 37.15 6.99
CA ARG A 60 38.54 38.13 6.68
C ARG A 60 37.36 37.93 7.61
N THR A 61 36.96 38.98 8.30
CA THR A 61 35.75 39.01 9.14
C THR A 61 34.73 39.94 8.51
N TRP A 62 33.47 39.55 8.51
CA TRP A 62 32.35 40.39 8.11
C TRP A 62 31.61 40.87 9.37
N PRO A 63 31.05 42.10 9.36
CA PRO A 63 30.21 42.57 10.47
C PRO A 63 29.05 41.62 10.73
N ALA A 64 28.59 41.51 11.98
CA ALA A 64 27.44 40.66 12.34
C ALA A 64 26.15 41.05 11.59
N SER A 65 26.04 42.30 11.13
CA SER A 65 24.94 42.80 10.30
C SER A 65 25.03 42.40 8.82
N ALA A 66 26.17 41.88 8.36
CA ALA A 66 26.34 41.45 6.99
C ALA A 66 25.70 40.07 6.78
N HIS A 67 24.66 40.02 5.95
CA HIS A 67 24.08 38.76 5.50
C HIS A 67 25.02 38.06 4.50
N VAL A 68 25.97 37.30 5.01
CA VAL A 68 26.86 36.46 4.19
C VAL A 68 26.24 35.08 4.03
N ASP A 69 25.69 34.82 2.84
CA ASP A 69 25.17 33.51 2.43
C ASP A 69 26.26 32.64 1.78
N HIS A 70 25.93 31.37 1.48
CA HIS A 70 26.87 30.43 0.86
C HIS A 70 27.42 30.91 -0.49
N ALA A 71 26.64 31.66 -1.27
CA ALA A 71 27.07 32.20 -2.56
C ALA A 71 28.13 33.31 -2.37
N SER A 72 27.88 34.24 -1.45
CA SER A 72 28.80 35.35 -1.13
C SER A 72 30.07 34.85 -0.47
N ALA A 73 29.96 33.87 0.43
CA ALA A 73 31.11 33.18 1.03
C ALA A 73 31.96 32.47 -0.02
N LEU A 74 31.33 31.77 -0.97
CA LEU A 74 32.04 31.10 -2.05
C LEU A 74 32.76 32.09 -2.98
N ARG A 75 32.16 33.26 -3.29
CA ARG A 75 32.87 34.31 -4.05
C ARG A 75 34.16 34.73 -3.36
N ALA A 76 34.14 34.96 -2.05
CA ALA A 76 35.34 35.29 -1.28
C ALA A 76 36.38 34.16 -1.27
N VAL A 77 35.93 32.90 -1.21
CA VAL A 77 36.83 31.73 -1.34
C VAL A 77 37.45 31.67 -2.73
N LEU A 78 36.68 31.90 -3.79
CA LEU A 78 37.18 31.89 -5.17
C LEU A 78 38.14 33.05 -5.45
N GLU A 79 37.89 34.24 -4.90
CA GLU A 79 38.83 35.39 -4.96
C GLU A 79 40.18 35.01 -4.36
N LEU A 80 40.18 34.41 -3.18
CA LEU A 80 41.40 33.95 -2.51
C LEU A 80 42.12 32.85 -3.30
N VAL A 81 41.38 31.85 -3.78
CA VAL A 81 41.93 30.76 -4.58
C VAL A 81 42.53 31.30 -5.88
N ASN A 82 41.86 32.25 -6.55
CA ASN A 82 42.39 32.88 -7.76
C ASN A 82 43.71 33.62 -7.50
N GLY A 83 43.84 34.29 -6.35
CA GLY A 83 45.11 34.86 -5.89
C GLY A 83 46.21 33.81 -5.72
N ALA A 84 45.90 32.68 -5.06
CA ALA A 84 46.85 31.58 -4.87
C ALA A 84 47.25 30.86 -6.18
N LEU A 85 46.34 30.85 -7.17
CA LEU A 85 46.62 30.28 -8.49
C LEU A 85 47.66 31.08 -9.27
N GLY A 86 47.82 32.39 -9.04
CA GLY A 86 48.86 33.20 -9.68
C GLY A 86 48.85 33.13 -11.21
N GLY A 87 47.65 33.12 -11.82
CA GLY A 87 47.46 33.02 -13.28
C GLY A 87 47.39 31.59 -13.85
N ARG A 88 47.50 30.55 -13.02
CA ARG A 88 47.35 29.14 -13.42
C ARG A 88 45.86 28.73 -13.42
N ARG A 89 45.45 27.80 -14.29
CA ARG A 89 44.06 27.33 -14.38
C ARG A 89 43.76 26.20 -13.38
N LEU A 90 42.52 26.14 -12.90
CA LEU A 90 41.98 24.97 -12.18
C LEU A 90 41.71 23.85 -13.18
N ALA A 91 42.10 22.62 -12.83
CA ALA A 91 41.78 21.42 -13.58
C ALA A 91 40.35 20.94 -13.30
N GLY A 92 39.83 21.20 -12.10
CA GLY A 92 38.44 20.94 -11.74
C GLY A 92 38.11 21.29 -10.30
N VAL A 93 36.83 21.18 -9.95
CA VAL A 93 36.32 21.40 -8.58
C VAL A 93 35.61 20.13 -8.07
N GLY A 94 36.03 19.63 -6.92
CA GLY A 94 35.37 18.52 -6.21
C GLY A 94 34.43 19.03 -5.13
N HIS A 95 33.22 18.48 -5.06
CA HIS A 95 32.18 18.87 -4.10
C HIS A 95 31.79 17.68 -3.23
N ARG A 96 31.76 17.88 -1.91
CA ARG A 96 31.09 16.91 -1.03
C ARG A 96 29.58 17.01 -1.21
N VAL A 97 28.93 15.88 -1.46
CA VAL A 97 27.47 15.75 -1.50
C VAL A 97 27.06 14.64 -0.54
N VAL A 98 26.17 14.95 0.41
CA VAL A 98 25.81 14.02 1.48
C VAL A 98 25.05 12.80 0.94
N HIS A 99 24.20 12.97 -0.08
CA HIS A 99 23.34 11.88 -0.56
C HIS A 99 23.44 11.65 -2.07
N GLY A 100 23.90 10.46 -2.47
CA GLY A 100 23.95 9.97 -3.86
C GLY A 100 22.74 9.12 -4.29
N GLY A 101 21.83 8.83 -3.36
CA GLY A 101 20.67 7.98 -3.63
C GLY A 101 21.07 6.53 -3.93
N THR A 102 20.21 5.79 -4.62
CA THR A 102 20.54 4.47 -5.17
C THR A 102 21.28 4.56 -6.51
N VAL A 103 21.39 5.76 -7.07
CA VAL A 103 21.88 6.01 -8.44
C VAL A 103 23.39 6.19 -8.48
N PHE A 104 23.96 6.95 -7.55
CA PHE A 104 25.39 7.25 -7.55
C PHE A 104 26.13 6.37 -6.53
N ASP A 105 26.89 5.40 -7.03
CA ASP A 105 27.73 4.48 -6.25
C ASP A 105 29.21 4.88 -6.20
N GLY A 106 29.56 6.01 -6.82
CA GLY A 106 30.89 6.62 -6.85
C GLY A 106 30.82 8.09 -7.28
N PRO A 107 31.96 8.80 -7.37
CA PRO A 107 31.99 10.20 -7.77
C PRO A 107 31.46 10.39 -9.20
N ALA A 108 30.71 11.48 -9.43
CA ALA A 108 30.08 11.78 -10.71
C ALA A 108 30.46 13.17 -11.23
N ARG A 109 30.75 13.30 -12.53
CA ARG A 109 30.97 14.60 -13.16
C ARG A 109 29.65 15.35 -13.19
N VAL A 110 29.63 16.58 -12.70
CA VAL A 110 28.43 17.39 -12.63
C VAL A 110 28.05 17.86 -14.04
N THR A 111 26.92 17.36 -14.52
CA THR A 111 26.18 17.84 -15.70
C THR A 111 24.84 18.42 -15.23
N ASP A 112 24.05 19.01 -16.14
CA ASP A 112 22.67 19.42 -15.83
C ASP A 112 21.80 18.25 -15.39
N GLU A 113 21.98 17.09 -16.01
CA GLU A 113 21.28 15.87 -15.63
C GLU A 113 21.68 15.40 -14.22
N VAL A 114 22.98 15.37 -13.91
CA VAL A 114 23.45 14.99 -12.57
C VAL A 114 22.95 15.98 -11.53
N LEU A 115 23.01 17.28 -11.79
CA LEU A 115 22.52 18.29 -10.86
C LEU A 115 21.01 18.20 -10.65
N ALA A 116 20.23 17.98 -11.71
CA ALA A 116 18.79 17.73 -11.63
C ALA A 116 18.48 16.46 -10.84
N ARG A 117 19.25 15.38 -11.05
CA ARG A 117 19.11 14.13 -10.29
C ARG A 117 19.42 14.35 -8.81
N LEU A 118 20.50 15.03 -8.47
CA LEU A 118 20.85 15.29 -7.08
C LEU A 118 19.83 16.18 -6.37
N GLN A 119 19.13 17.06 -7.11
CA GLN A 119 18.01 17.83 -6.58
C GLN A 119 16.84 16.94 -6.15
N THR A 120 16.61 15.80 -6.82
CA THR A 120 15.55 14.85 -6.40
C THR A 120 15.84 14.15 -5.08
N PHE A 121 17.09 14.18 -4.60
CA PHE A 121 17.48 13.61 -3.30
C PHE A 121 17.37 14.60 -2.14
N VAL A 122 16.91 15.83 -2.38
CA VAL A 122 16.67 16.81 -1.30
C VAL A 122 15.73 16.27 -0.21
N PRO A 123 14.63 15.56 -0.50
CA PRO A 123 13.78 14.98 0.54
C PRO A 123 14.49 13.95 1.45
N LEU A 124 15.56 13.30 0.97
CA LEU A 124 16.31 12.30 1.75
C LEU A 124 17.33 12.94 2.70
N ALA A 125 17.77 14.17 2.41
CA ALA A 125 18.70 14.92 3.24
C ALA A 125 18.39 16.44 3.20
N PRO A 126 17.21 16.87 3.69
CA PRO A 126 16.70 18.23 3.47
C PRO A 126 17.58 19.31 4.11
N LEU A 127 18.26 19.00 5.21
CA LEU A 127 19.16 19.91 5.92
C LEU A 127 20.60 19.93 5.38
N HIS A 128 20.92 19.12 4.35
CA HIS A 128 22.29 18.98 3.85
C HIS A 128 22.37 19.13 2.33
N GLN A 129 21.54 18.37 1.61
CA GLN A 129 21.57 18.31 0.15
C GLN A 129 21.44 19.70 -0.50
N PRO A 130 20.51 20.59 -0.10
CA PRO A 130 20.44 21.94 -0.68
C PRO A 130 21.73 22.75 -0.50
N HIS A 131 22.37 22.65 0.67
CA HIS A 131 23.63 23.33 0.96
C HIS A 131 24.82 22.73 0.19
N ASN A 132 24.79 21.44 -0.17
CA ASN A 132 25.79 20.84 -1.04
C ASN A 132 25.61 21.27 -2.51
N LEU A 133 24.36 21.46 -2.96
CA LEU A 133 24.06 21.86 -4.33
C LEU A 133 24.28 23.35 -4.61
N SER A 134 24.16 24.20 -3.58
CA SER A 134 24.34 25.64 -3.73
C SER A 134 25.74 26.03 -4.25
N PRO A 135 26.86 25.52 -3.68
CA PRO A 135 28.19 25.75 -4.23
C PRO A 135 28.38 25.23 -5.65
N ILE A 136 27.76 24.09 -6.00
CA ILE A 136 27.83 23.54 -7.37
C ILE A 136 27.22 24.53 -8.37
N ARG A 137 26.03 25.05 -8.07
CA ARG A 137 25.37 26.07 -8.90
C ARG A 137 26.21 27.34 -9.04
N ALA A 138 26.75 27.82 -7.92
CA ALA A 138 27.56 29.03 -7.92
C ALA A 138 28.90 28.87 -8.65
N VAL A 139 29.57 27.71 -8.56
CA VAL A 139 30.76 27.43 -9.39
C VAL A 139 30.39 27.34 -10.87
N ARG A 140 29.24 26.77 -11.23
CA ARG A 140 28.77 26.75 -12.64
C ARG A 140 28.55 28.15 -13.21
N GLU A 141 28.10 29.09 -12.39
CA GLU A 141 27.89 30.48 -12.78
C GLU A 141 29.23 31.24 -12.88
N LEU A 142 30.10 31.07 -11.89
CA LEU A 142 31.33 31.85 -11.75
C LEU A 142 32.52 31.29 -12.57
N LEU A 143 32.53 29.98 -12.83
CA LEU A 143 33.59 29.24 -13.52
C LEU A 143 32.98 28.21 -14.49
N PRO A 144 32.23 28.65 -15.54
CA PRO A 144 31.46 27.76 -16.41
C PRO A 144 32.32 26.72 -17.17
N ASP A 145 33.57 27.07 -17.47
CA ASP A 145 34.49 26.22 -18.22
C ASP A 145 35.26 25.22 -17.35
N VAL A 146 35.11 25.27 -16.01
CA VAL A 146 35.83 24.40 -15.08
C VAL A 146 34.98 23.16 -14.76
N PRO A 147 35.45 21.94 -15.08
CA PRO A 147 34.73 20.71 -14.74
C PRO A 147 34.51 20.55 -13.24
N GLN A 148 33.32 20.10 -12.86
CA GLN A 148 32.93 19.86 -11.47
C GLN A 148 32.66 18.36 -11.23
N VAL A 149 32.99 17.86 -10.05
CA VAL A 149 32.77 16.46 -9.63
C VAL A 149 32.05 16.45 -8.29
N ALA A 150 30.93 15.72 -8.21
CA ALA A 150 30.22 15.45 -6.97
C ALA A 150 30.71 14.12 -6.36
N CYS A 151 31.11 14.16 -5.09
CA CYS A 151 31.63 13.02 -4.33
C CYS A 151 30.68 12.72 -3.16
N PHE A 152 30.21 11.47 -3.07
CA PHE A 152 29.07 11.13 -2.20
C PHE A 152 29.46 10.43 -0.90
N ASP A 153 28.92 10.87 0.23
CA ASP A 153 29.10 10.17 1.52
C ASP A 153 28.45 8.78 1.51
N THR A 154 27.36 8.59 0.77
CA THR A 154 26.66 7.30 0.68
C THR A 154 27.39 6.27 -0.18
N ALA A 155 28.32 6.70 -1.05
CA ALA A 155 28.93 5.83 -2.06
C ALA A 155 29.80 4.71 -1.44
N PHE A 156 30.58 5.03 -0.40
CA PHE A 156 31.46 4.05 0.25
C PHE A 156 30.69 2.84 0.84
N HIS A 157 29.45 3.08 1.27
CA HIS A 157 28.61 2.09 1.92
C HIS A 157 27.84 1.18 0.96
N ARG A 158 27.94 1.40 -0.35
CA ARG A 158 27.28 0.57 -1.38
C ARG A 158 27.73 -0.89 -1.36
N THR A 159 28.90 -1.15 -0.79
CA THR A 159 29.45 -2.51 -0.59
C THR A 159 28.76 -3.29 0.54
N ALA A 160 27.94 -2.65 1.38
CA ALA A 160 27.24 -3.33 2.46
C ALA A 160 26.22 -4.35 1.91
N PRO A 161 26.03 -5.50 2.56
CA PRO A 161 25.14 -6.55 2.07
C PRO A 161 23.68 -6.08 2.06
N PRO A 162 22.82 -6.64 1.17
CA PRO A 162 21.40 -6.31 1.12
C PRO A 162 20.69 -6.45 2.48
N LEU A 163 21.12 -7.42 3.30
CA LEU A 163 20.60 -7.64 4.65
C LEU A 163 20.77 -6.40 5.55
N TYR A 164 21.91 -5.72 5.47
CA TYR A 164 22.12 -4.47 6.21
C TYR A 164 21.26 -3.34 5.64
N GLN A 165 21.12 -3.27 4.31
CA GLN A 165 20.42 -2.17 3.66
C GLN A 165 18.91 -2.18 3.92
N ARG A 166 18.33 -3.30 4.34
CA ARG A 166 16.89 -3.47 4.55
C ARG A 166 16.44 -3.03 5.95
N PHE A 167 15.29 -2.37 5.99
CA PHE A 167 14.45 -2.32 7.20
C PHE A 167 13.41 -3.44 7.12
N ALA A 168 12.95 -3.93 8.26
CA ALA A 168 11.84 -4.90 8.34
C ALA A 168 10.50 -4.18 8.09
N ILE A 169 10.30 -3.73 6.86
CA ILE A 169 9.13 -2.96 6.38
C ILE A 169 8.69 -3.52 5.02
N PRO A 170 7.46 -3.19 4.54
CA PRO A 170 6.98 -3.65 3.24
C PRO A 170 7.93 -3.32 2.08
N GLU A 171 8.07 -4.25 1.13
CA GLU A 171 9.00 -4.14 -0.01
C GLU A 171 8.79 -2.86 -0.83
N ALA A 172 7.54 -2.46 -1.02
CA ALA A 172 7.20 -1.24 -1.76
C ALA A 172 7.86 0.02 -1.17
N LEU A 173 8.03 0.09 0.15
CA LEU A 173 8.71 1.21 0.81
C LEU A 173 10.24 1.12 0.66
N HIS A 174 10.80 -0.09 0.67
CA HIS A 174 12.22 -0.31 0.38
C HIS A 174 12.58 0.16 -1.04
N GLU A 175 11.75 -0.23 -2.01
CA GLU A 175 11.88 0.18 -3.42
C GLU A 175 11.64 1.68 -3.62
N ALA A 176 10.78 2.29 -2.81
CA ALA A 176 10.61 3.76 -2.76
C ALA A 176 11.81 4.51 -2.13
N GLY A 177 12.83 3.80 -1.65
CA GLY A 177 14.07 4.37 -1.10
C GLY A 177 14.15 4.39 0.43
N LEU A 178 13.18 3.83 1.16
CA LEU A 178 13.27 3.69 2.62
C LEU A 178 14.21 2.51 2.96
N ARG A 179 15.51 2.80 2.99
CA ARG A 179 16.59 1.82 3.21
C ARG A 179 17.76 2.43 3.97
N ARG A 180 18.68 1.60 4.47
CA ARG A 180 19.95 2.09 5.03
C ARG A 180 20.92 2.42 3.90
N TYR A 181 21.35 3.68 3.81
CA TYR A 181 22.32 4.17 2.83
C TYR A 181 23.74 4.22 3.39
N GLY A 182 23.91 4.53 4.67
CA GLY A 182 25.23 4.81 5.25
C GLY A 182 25.71 6.23 4.96
N PHE A 183 26.44 6.84 5.90
CA PHE A 183 26.94 8.22 5.80
C PHE A 183 28.34 8.36 6.41
N HIS A 184 28.99 9.50 6.20
CA HIS A 184 30.42 9.73 6.47
C HIS A 184 31.35 8.83 5.64
N GLY A 185 30.90 8.34 4.48
CA GLY A 185 31.68 7.44 3.64
C GLY A 185 33.01 7.99 3.16
N LEU A 186 33.13 9.30 2.91
CA LEU A 186 34.41 9.92 2.53
C LEU A 186 35.46 9.84 3.65
N SER A 187 35.03 9.98 4.91
CA SER A 187 35.90 9.79 6.07
C SER A 187 36.30 8.33 6.24
N TYR A 188 35.36 7.40 6.12
CA TYR A 188 35.67 5.97 6.21
C TYR A 188 36.54 5.47 5.06
N GLN A 189 36.36 6.02 3.86
CA GLN A 189 37.24 5.77 2.73
C GLN A 189 38.67 6.24 3.04
N HIS A 190 38.84 7.44 3.61
CA HIS A 190 40.16 7.90 4.04
C HIS A 190 40.80 6.94 5.06
N VAL A 191 40.03 6.50 6.05
CA VAL A 191 40.50 5.52 7.05
C VAL A 191 40.92 4.21 6.38
N ALA A 192 40.11 3.67 5.47
CA ALA A 192 40.40 2.44 4.74
C ALA A 192 41.65 2.56 3.85
N GLU A 193 41.91 3.75 3.28
CA GLU A 193 43.12 4.04 2.48
C GLU A 193 44.38 4.23 3.34
N ALA A 194 44.25 4.75 4.57
CA ALA A 194 45.37 5.00 5.47
C ALA A 194 45.80 3.76 6.27
N LEU A 195 44.84 2.91 6.65
CA LEU A 195 45.07 1.77 7.53
C LEU A 195 46.14 0.78 7.01
N PRO A 196 46.24 0.45 5.70
CA PRO A 196 47.28 -0.45 5.20
C PRO A 196 48.72 -0.01 5.51
N ALA A 197 48.97 1.31 5.58
CA ALA A 197 50.29 1.85 5.89
C ALA A 197 50.59 1.83 7.40
N LEU A 198 49.56 1.79 8.25
CA LEU A 198 49.69 1.75 9.70
C LEU A 198 49.75 0.32 10.23
N ASP A 199 48.85 -0.54 9.74
CA ASP A 199 48.69 -1.92 10.16
C ASP A 199 48.04 -2.74 9.02
N PRO A 200 48.85 -3.46 8.21
CA PRO A 200 48.34 -4.31 7.13
C PRO A 200 47.38 -5.40 7.60
N ALA A 201 47.55 -5.91 8.83
CA ALA A 201 46.67 -6.93 9.39
C ALA A 201 45.31 -6.33 9.77
N ALA A 202 45.29 -5.16 10.40
CA ALA A 202 44.04 -4.43 10.67
C ALA A 202 43.31 -4.04 9.38
N ALA A 203 44.05 -3.66 8.33
CA ALA A 203 43.46 -3.26 7.05
C ALA A 203 42.80 -4.41 6.28
N SER A 204 43.35 -5.62 6.39
CA SER A 204 42.81 -6.83 5.75
C SER A 204 41.80 -7.58 6.63
N GLY A 205 41.73 -7.26 7.93
CA GLY A 205 40.87 -7.90 8.92
C GLY A 205 39.52 -7.20 9.16
N ARG A 206 38.98 -7.42 10.37
CA ARG A 206 37.72 -6.87 10.91
C ARG A 206 38.00 -5.60 11.71
N ALA A 207 37.74 -4.44 11.13
CA ALA A 207 37.96 -3.16 11.80
C ALA A 207 36.63 -2.45 12.09
N VAL A 208 36.57 -1.73 13.20
CA VAL A 208 35.47 -0.82 13.51
C VAL A 208 36.01 0.60 13.52
N ALA A 209 35.54 1.43 12.59
CA ALA A 209 35.94 2.83 12.48
C ALA A 209 34.90 3.75 13.12
N LEU A 210 35.37 4.61 14.03
CA LEU A 210 34.60 5.52 14.87
C LEU A 210 34.85 6.96 14.39
N HIS A 211 33.94 7.51 13.58
CA HIS A 211 33.95 8.93 13.26
C HIS A 211 33.23 9.68 14.38
N LEU A 212 33.98 10.22 15.33
CA LEU A 212 33.43 10.90 16.51
C LEU A 212 33.66 12.41 16.35
N GLY A 213 32.61 13.16 16.04
CA GLY A 213 32.63 14.61 15.94
C GLY A 213 31.30 15.22 16.38
N ASN A 214 31.02 16.45 15.91
CA ASN A 214 29.70 17.07 16.15
C ASN A 214 28.56 16.29 15.46
N GLY A 215 28.86 15.63 14.33
CA GLY A 215 28.16 14.45 13.85
C GLY A 215 28.99 13.22 14.19
N ALA A 216 28.36 12.14 14.66
CA ALA A 216 29.07 10.95 15.11
C ALA A 216 28.46 9.67 14.54
N SER A 217 29.30 8.78 14.02
CA SER A 217 28.88 7.49 13.49
C SER A 217 29.99 6.44 13.64
N LEU A 218 29.61 5.18 13.42
CA LEU A 218 30.49 4.04 13.42
C LEU A 218 30.27 3.24 12.14
N CYS A 219 31.34 2.68 11.57
CA CYS A 219 31.30 1.78 10.41
C CYS A 219 32.06 0.48 10.70
N ALA A 220 31.41 -0.65 10.43
CA ALA A 220 32.02 -1.96 10.38
C ALA A 220 32.73 -2.14 9.04
N LEU A 221 34.03 -2.42 9.09
CA LEU A 221 34.90 -2.59 7.93
C LEU A 221 35.43 -4.03 7.88
N GLN A 222 35.22 -4.69 6.75
CA GLN A 222 35.83 -5.99 6.43
C GLN A 222 36.79 -5.79 5.27
N ALA A 223 38.09 -6.00 5.50
CA ALA A 223 39.12 -5.79 4.48
C ALA A 223 39.02 -4.41 3.79
N GLY A 224 38.80 -3.36 4.59
CA GLY A 224 38.65 -1.98 4.11
C GLY A 224 37.31 -1.64 3.43
N ARG A 225 36.36 -2.58 3.31
CA ARG A 225 35.02 -2.35 2.72
C ARG A 225 33.95 -2.23 3.80
N SER A 226 32.93 -1.41 3.57
CA SER A 226 31.84 -1.24 4.53
C SER A 226 30.91 -2.45 4.55
N LEU A 227 30.69 -3.03 5.73
CA LEU A 227 29.68 -4.07 5.98
C LEU A 227 28.40 -3.48 6.59
N GLY A 228 28.49 -2.30 7.19
CA GLY A 228 27.35 -1.57 7.75
C GLY A 228 27.80 -0.37 8.59
N ALA A 229 26.94 0.63 8.71
CA ALA A 229 27.17 1.83 9.51
C ALA A 229 25.99 2.14 10.44
N THR A 230 26.25 2.89 11.51
CA THR A 230 25.19 3.25 12.47
C THR A 230 24.24 4.31 11.93
N MET A 231 24.67 5.19 11.03
CA MET A 231 23.77 6.06 10.29
C MET A 231 23.13 5.28 9.14
N GLY A 232 21.81 5.04 9.21
CA GLY A 232 21.06 4.23 8.25
C GLY A 232 20.44 5.05 7.12
N PHE A 233 19.16 5.41 7.29
CA PHE A 233 18.36 6.13 6.28
C PHE A 233 18.73 7.62 6.18
N SER A 234 19.01 8.24 7.32
CA SER A 234 19.38 9.66 7.40
C SER A 234 20.60 9.85 8.32
N VAL A 235 21.15 11.05 8.30
CA VAL A 235 22.24 11.48 9.20
C VAL A 235 21.79 11.71 10.66
N LEU A 236 20.55 11.35 11.01
CA LEU A 236 20.01 11.43 12.37
C LEU A 236 20.21 10.12 13.16
N ASP A 237 20.14 8.96 12.48
CA ASP A 237 20.27 7.64 13.09
C ASP A 237 21.71 7.41 13.63
N GLY A 238 21.87 6.45 14.55
CA GLY A 238 23.17 6.02 15.06
C GLY A 238 23.55 6.58 16.42
N LEU A 239 24.75 7.15 16.55
CA LEU A 239 25.31 7.59 17.83
C LEU A 239 24.69 8.91 18.30
N VAL A 240 24.78 9.16 19.61
CA VAL A 240 24.52 10.50 20.17
C VAL A 240 25.50 11.49 19.55
N MET A 241 25.03 12.67 19.14
CA MET A 241 25.87 13.69 18.51
C MET A 241 25.75 15.01 19.28
N GLY A 242 26.33 16.11 18.78
CA GLY A 242 26.32 17.39 19.50
C GLY A 242 24.90 17.90 19.80
N THR A 243 24.06 17.99 18.76
CA THR A 243 22.66 18.45 18.86
C THR A 243 21.63 17.42 18.39
N ARG A 244 22.10 16.30 17.83
CA ARG A 244 21.26 15.22 17.28
C ARG A 244 21.12 14.05 18.26
N CYS A 245 19.92 13.49 18.34
CA CYS A 245 19.59 12.42 19.29
C CYS A 245 20.31 11.09 19.01
N GLY A 246 20.64 10.78 17.75
CA GLY A 246 21.03 9.43 17.36
C GLY A 246 19.81 8.49 17.27
N ALA A 247 20.04 7.19 17.42
CA ALA A 247 18.96 6.20 17.43
C ALA A 247 18.01 6.42 18.63
N ILE A 248 16.71 6.47 18.35
CA ILE A 248 15.62 6.64 19.32
C ILE A 248 14.49 5.64 19.00
N ASP A 249 13.71 5.28 20.01
CA ASP A 249 12.54 4.39 19.86
C ASP A 249 11.47 5.04 18.96
N PRO A 250 10.99 4.37 17.89
CA PRO A 250 9.93 4.92 17.04
C PRO A 250 8.62 5.21 17.79
N GLY A 251 8.28 4.42 18.81
CA GLY A 251 7.15 4.65 19.69
C GLY A 251 7.26 5.95 20.49
N ALA A 252 8.48 6.40 20.82
CA ALA A 252 8.68 7.72 21.43
C ALA A 252 8.29 8.85 20.46
N LEU A 253 8.50 8.68 19.15
CA LEU A 253 8.08 9.65 18.14
C LEU A 253 6.55 9.67 17.98
N LEU A 254 5.93 8.49 17.96
CA LEU A 254 4.47 8.36 17.94
C LEU A 254 3.85 8.98 19.20
N TRP A 255 4.44 8.76 20.37
CA TRP A 255 4.01 9.35 21.63
C TRP A 255 4.15 10.89 21.64
N LEU A 256 5.27 11.44 21.14
CA LEU A 256 5.43 12.89 21.01
C LEU A 256 4.37 13.50 20.09
N SER A 257 3.95 12.77 19.05
CA SER A 257 2.90 13.24 18.16
C SER A 257 1.51 13.10 18.77
N ALA A 258 1.16 11.91 19.29
CA ALA A 258 -0.17 11.59 19.80
C ALA A 258 -0.46 12.24 21.15
N GLU A 259 0.46 12.15 22.11
CA GLU A 259 0.24 12.58 23.50
C GLU A 259 0.67 14.01 23.77
N ARG A 260 1.68 14.49 23.03
CA ARG A 260 2.19 15.87 23.18
C ARG A 260 1.74 16.81 22.06
N GLY A 261 1.08 16.29 21.02
CA GLY A 261 0.55 17.10 19.92
C GLY A 261 1.63 17.75 19.06
N LEU A 262 2.89 17.31 19.13
CA LEU A 262 3.97 17.88 18.33
C LEU A 262 3.76 17.48 16.86
N ARG A 263 3.84 18.47 15.97
CA ARG A 263 3.79 18.23 14.52
C ARG A 263 5.15 17.73 14.03
N ALA A 264 5.17 17.08 12.87
CA ALA A 264 6.38 16.52 12.28
C ALA A 264 7.58 17.49 12.24
N ARG A 265 7.36 18.78 11.92
CA ARG A 265 8.41 19.82 11.91
C ARG A 265 8.98 20.14 13.31
N GLU A 266 8.14 20.08 14.33
CA GLU A 266 8.54 20.36 15.72
C GLU A 266 9.33 19.18 16.30
N ILE A 267 8.94 17.96 15.93
CA ILE A 267 9.70 16.73 16.20
C ILE A 267 11.03 16.77 15.44
N GLU A 268 11.04 17.12 14.15
CA GLU A 268 12.26 17.27 13.36
C GLU A 268 13.26 18.25 14.03
N ALA A 269 12.81 19.46 14.38
CA ALA A 269 13.66 20.44 15.07
C ALA A 269 14.12 19.97 16.47
N LEU A 270 13.29 19.23 17.20
CA LEU A 270 13.69 18.61 18.47
C LEU A 270 14.84 17.63 18.25
N LEU A 271 14.72 16.73 17.28
CA LEU A 271 15.67 15.65 17.03
C LEU A 271 16.98 16.15 16.41
N TYR A 272 16.94 17.19 15.56
CA TYR A 272 18.12 17.71 14.85
C TYR A 272 18.89 18.79 15.62
N ASP A 273 18.20 19.68 16.33
CA ASP A 273 18.81 20.91 16.85
C ASP A 273 18.84 21.00 18.38
N ARG A 274 17.96 20.25 19.08
CA ARG A 274 17.74 20.40 20.53
C ARG A 274 17.98 19.13 21.35
N SER A 275 18.59 18.11 20.73
CA SER A 275 18.86 16.81 21.35
C SER A 275 20.37 16.59 21.54
N GLY A 276 20.81 15.35 21.66
CA GLY A 276 22.24 15.00 21.71
C GLY A 276 22.92 15.43 23.00
N LEU A 277 24.23 15.72 22.92
CA LEU A 277 25.03 16.24 24.02
C LEU A 277 24.43 17.52 24.61
N LEU A 278 23.93 18.42 23.75
CA LEU A 278 23.27 19.65 24.16
C LEU A 278 21.97 19.36 24.92
N GLY A 279 21.09 18.53 24.37
CA GLY A 279 19.79 18.23 24.99
C GLY A 279 19.90 17.52 26.33
N VAL A 280 20.88 16.61 26.49
CA VAL A 280 21.09 15.87 27.74
C VAL A 280 21.82 16.70 28.78
N SER A 281 22.83 17.48 28.38
CA SER A 281 23.57 18.31 29.33
C SER A 281 22.80 19.57 29.73
N GLY A 282 22.00 20.13 28.81
CA GLY A 282 21.46 21.48 28.91
C GLY A 282 22.53 22.58 28.87
N LEU A 283 23.77 22.26 28.50
CA LEU A 283 24.93 23.16 28.61
C LEU A 283 25.61 23.43 27.27
N SER A 284 26.06 22.39 26.58
CA SER A 284 26.86 22.56 25.36
C SER A 284 26.84 21.32 24.47
N ALA A 285 26.93 21.54 23.15
CA ALA A 285 27.21 20.50 22.17
C ALA A 285 28.70 20.15 22.07
N ASP A 286 29.59 20.95 22.67
CA ASP A 286 31.05 20.80 22.61
C ASP A 286 31.59 19.86 23.69
N MET A 287 32.19 18.74 23.26
CA MET A 287 32.73 17.71 24.16
C MET A 287 33.82 18.23 25.10
N ARG A 288 34.66 19.17 24.65
CA ARG A 288 35.72 19.75 25.49
C ARG A 288 35.12 20.52 26.66
N THR A 289 34.09 21.31 26.39
CA THR A 289 33.32 22.04 27.41
C THR A 289 32.68 21.08 28.41
N LEU A 290 32.09 19.98 27.93
CA LEU A 290 31.44 19.00 28.81
C LEU A 290 32.44 18.22 29.69
N LEU A 291 33.61 17.85 29.15
CA LEU A 291 34.66 17.17 29.93
C LEU A 291 35.31 18.06 31.00
N ALA A 292 35.34 19.38 30.78
CA ALA A 292 35.86 20.35 31.74
C ALA A 292 34.83 20.78 32.79
N SER A 293 33.54 20.49 32.58
CA SER A 293 32.46 20.92 33.46
C SER A 293 32.28 19.95 34.65
N PRO A 294 32.17 20.46 35.89
CA PRO A 294 31.81 19.64 37.04
C PRO A 294 30.30 19.35 37.14
N ASP A 295 29.46 19.91 36.26
CA ASP A 295 28.00 19.72 36.30
C ASP A 295 27.64 18.23 36.08
N PRO A 296 26.85 17.61 36.99
CA PRO A 296 26.43 16.22 36.83
C PRO A 296 25.75 15.90 35.49
N ARG A 297 25.06 16.87 34.88
CA ARG A 297 24.42 16.71 33.56
C ARG A 297 25.44 16.66 32.43
N ALA A 298 26.56 17.38 32.55
CA ALA A 298 27.66 17.26 31.60
C ALA A 298 28.27 15.85 31.65
N ARG A 299 28.48 15.33 32.86
CA ARG A 299 28.93 13.94 33.06
C ARG A 299 27.94 12.92 32.50
N LEU A 300 26.64 13.10 32.73
CA LEU A 300 25.60 12.23 32.17
C LEU A 300 25.62 12.22 30.63
N ALA A 301 25.75 13.39 29.99
CA ALA A 301 25.83 13.48 28.54
C ALA A 301 27.05 12.74 27.98
N VAL A 302 28.22 12.89 28.63
CA VAL A 302 29.45 12.16 28.27
C VAL A 302 29.30 10.66 28.49
N ASP A 303 28.74 10.24 29.62
CA ASP A 303 28.56 8.83 29.97
C ASP A 303 27.56 8.15 29.00
N LEU A 304 26.48 8.84 28.62
CA LEU A 304 25.54 8.37 27.60
C LEU A 304 26.20 8.25 26.22
N PHE A 305 27.01 9.23 25.81
CA PHE A 305 27.75 9.19 24.54
C PHE A 305 28.68 7.98 24.48
N VAL A 306 29.47 7.74 25.54
CA VAL A 306 30.35 6.56 25.64
C VAL A 306 29.56 5.26 25.68
N TYR A 307 28.46 5.21 26.44
CA TYR A 307 27.61 4.02 26.53
C TYR A 307 27.03 3.62 25.16
N ARG A 308 26.57 4.61 24.37
CA ARG A 308 26.06 4.34 23.01
C ARG A 308 27.18 3.86 22.09
N ILE A 309 28.38 4.43 22.17
CA ILE A 309 29.55 3.91 21.43
C ILE A 309 29.83 2.45 21.81
N ARG A 310 29.87 2.11 23.10
CA ARG A 310 30.09 0.74 23.57
C ARG A 310 29.10 -0.24 22.96
N ARG A 311 27.80 0.09 23.02
CA ARG A 311 26.73 -0.76 22.46
C ARG A 311 26.91 -0.98 20.96
N GLU A 312 27.17 0.09 20.21
CA GLU A 312 27.31 -0.01 18.76
C GLU A 312 28.62 -0.68 18.32
N VAL A 313 29.71 -0.54 19.08
CA VAL A 313 30.94 -1.34 18.87
C VAL A 313 30.66 -2.82 19.06
N GLY A 314 29.89 -3.20 20.09
CA GLY A 314 29.48 -4.59 20.31
C GLY A 314 28.62 -5.14 19.16
N ALA A 315 27.64 -4.37 18.69
CA ALA A 315 26.80 -4.74 17.56
C ALA A 315 27.61 -4.90 16.25
N ALA A 316 28.55 -3.97 15.99
CA ALA A 316 29.42 -4.03 14.82
C ALA A 316 30.40 -5.22 14.88
N ALA A 317 31.00 -5.48 16.04
CA ALA A 317 31.87 -6.65 16.24
C ALA A 317 31.08 -7.96 16.06
N ALA A 318 29.83 -8.02 16.53
CA ALA A 318 28.96 -9.17 16.31
C ALA A 318 28.66 -9.36 14.81
N ALA A 319 28.36 -8.29 14.09
CA ALA A 319 28.12 -8.34 12.64
C ALA A 319 29.36 -8.75 11.84
N LEU A 320 30.57 -8.39 12.30
CA LEU A 320 31.85 -8.78 11.72
C LEU A 320 32.29 -10.20 12.14
N GLY A 321 31.66 -10.81 13.13
CA GLY A 321 32.10 -12.08 13.73
C GLY A 321 33.43 -11.96 14.50
N GLY A 322 33.75 -10.76 15.01
CA GLY A 322 34.97 -10.48 15.77
C GLY A 322 35.47 -9.04 15.58
N LEU A 323 36.58 -8.70 16.26
CA LEU A 323 37.22 -7.39 16.16
C LEU A 323 38.74 -7.57 16.16
N ASP A 324 39.39 -7.06 15.11
CA ASP A 324 40.85 -7.05 14.96
C ASP A 324 41.41 -5.63 15.17
N ALA A 325 40.63 -4.58 14.86
CA ALA A 325 41.05 -3.20 15.11
C ALA A 325 39.91 -2.22 15.42
N LEU A 326 40.18 -1.24 16.26
CA LEU A 326 39.31 -0.09 16.55
C LEU A 326 40.00 1.20 16.07
N VAL A 327 39.36 1.96 15.20
CA VAL A 327 39.97 3.17 14.62
C VAL A 327 39.18 4.42 15.01
N PHE A 328 39.81 5.34 15.72
CA PHE A 328 39.25 6.65 16.08
C PHE A 328 39.60 7.68 15.01
N THR A 329 38.58 8.42 14.56
CA THR A 329 38.71 9.54 13.63
C THR A 329 37.68 10.62 13.94
N GLY A 330 37.79 11.78 13.31
CA GLY A 330 36.90 12.92 13.55
C GLY A 330 37.28 13.71 14.80
N GLY A 331 36.70 14.91 14.95
CA GLY A 331 37.18 15.90 15.91
C GLY A 331 37.30 15.42 17.37
N ILE A 332 36.28 14.72 17.90
CA ILE A 332 36.32 14.14 19.24
C ILE A 332 37.25 12.92 19.28
N GLY A 333 37.18 12.05 18.27
CA GLY A 333 37.98 10.83 18.19
C GLY A 333 39.49 11.11 18.18
N GLU A 334 39.90 12.19 17.50
CA GLU A 334 41.29 12.62 17.37
C GLU A 334 41.79 13.41 18.59
N ASN A 335 40.95 14.27 19.17
CA ASN A 335 41.41 15.28 20.13
C ASN A 335 41.00 15.03 21.60
N ALA A 336 40.15 14.05 21.89
CA ALA A 336 39.68 13.77 23.25
C ALA A 336 40.25 12.43 23.79
N PRO A 337 41.49 12.40 24.33
CA PRO A 337 42.09 11.18 24.87
C PRO A 337 41.27 10.54 25.99
N GLY A 338 40.53 11.34 26.77
CA GLY A 338 39.62 10.85 27.81
C GLY A 338 38.44 10.06 27.27
N ILE A 339 37.92 10.40 26.08
CA ILE A 339 36.86 9.63 25.42
C ILE A 339 37.43 8.32 24.87
N ARG A 340 38.57 8.38 24.18
CA ARG A 340 39.25 7.17 23.69
C ARG A 340 39.54 6.18 24.81
N ALA A 341 40.03 6.67 25.96
CA ALA A 341 40.32 5.82 27.10
C ALA A 341 39.08 5.09 27.64
N ARG A 342 37.95 5.79 27.75
CA ARG A 342 36.67 5.21 28.19
C ARG A 342 36.14 4.19 27.18
N VAL A 343 36.22 4.48 25.88
CA VAL A 343 35.78 3.57 24.82
C VAL A 343 36.65 2.30 24.77
N CYS A 344 37.98 2.43 24.81
CA CYS A 344 38.88 1.27 24.82
C CYS A 344 38.68 0.41 26.06
N ARG A 345 38.51 1.00 27.25
CA ARG A 345 38.18 0.27 28.48
C ARG A 345 36.87 -0.52 28.32
N ASP A 346 35.84 0.10 27.76
CA ASP A 346 34.54 -0.54 27.56
C ASP A 346 34.56 -1.61 26.45
N ALA A 347 35.56 -1.58 25.58
CA ALA A 347 35.86 -2.57 24.53
C ALA A 347 36.94 -3.60 24.95
N ALA A 348 37.42 -3.58 26.20
CA ALA A 348 38.49 -4.48 26.66
C ALA A 348 38.13 -5.96 26.53
N TRP A 349 36.85 -6.31 26.71
CA TRP A 349 36.34 -7.68 26.53
C TRP A 349 36.43 -8.17 25.06
N LEU A 350 36.52 -7.27 24.09
CA LEU A 350 36.81 -7.59 22.68
C LEU A 350 38.31 -7.77 22.44
N GLY A 351 39.17 -7.46 23.41
CA GLY A 351 40.62 -7.62 23.34
C GLY A 351 41.38 -6.32 23.05
N VAL A 352 40.76 -5.16 23.27
CA VAL A 352 41.41 -3.85 23.12
C VAL A 352 42.06 -3.44 24.45
N GLU A 353 43.38 -3.35 24.46
CA GLU A 353 44.17 -2.88 25.61
C GLU A 353 44.79 -1.52 25.26
N LEU A 354 44.39 -0.46 25.96
CA LEU A 354 44.90 0.90 25.74
C LEU A 354 46.32 1.05 26.29
N ASP A 355 47.19 1.74 25.56
CA ASP A 355 48.43 2.30 26.08
C ASP A 355 48.16 3.77 26.51
N PRO A 356 48.18 4.09 27.82
CA PRO A 356 47.85 5.44 28.30
C PRO A 356 48.78 6.53 27.77
N ASP A 357 50.07 6.23 27.62
CA ASP A 357 51.08 7.20 27.18
C ASP A 357 50.95 7.47 25.68
N ALA A 358 50.77 6.41 24.88
CA ALA A 358 50.50 6.55 23.45
C ALA A 358 49.16 7.26 23.17
N ASN A 359 48.14 7.00 23.99
CA ASN A 359 46.85 7.68 23.91
C ASN A 359 46.95 9.18 24.25
N ALA A 360 47.75 9.53 25.26
CA ALA A 360 48.04 10.92 25.62
C ALA A 360 48.86 11.64 24.54
N ALA A 361 49.80 10.93 23.88
CA ALA A 361 50.58 11.45 22.76
C ALA A 361 49.77 11.64 21.46
N GLY A 362 48.58 11.02 21.36
CA GLY A 362 47.63 11.25 20.27
C GLY A 362 47.73 10.26 19.10
N GLY A 363 48.41 9.12 19.27
CA GLY A 363 48.53 8.06 18.26
C GLY A 363 49.80 8.16 17.38
N PRO A 364 49.84 7.49 16.21
CA PRO A 364 48.71 6.86 15.55
C PRO A 364 48.25 5.56 16.20
N ARG A 365 49.11 4.77 16.87
CA ARG A 365 48.66 3.62 17.68
C ARG A 365 48.38 4.08 19.11
N VAL A 366 47.23 3.72 19.66
CA VAL A 366 46.84 4.04 21.06
C VAL A 366 46.59 2.79 21.91
N SER A 367 46.68 1.59 21.33
CA SER A 367 46.68 0.33 22.07
C SER A 367 48.10 -0.15 22.37
N ALA A 368 48.26 -0.92 23.45
CA ALA A 368 49.50 -1.63 23.76
C ALA A 368 49.94 -2.53 22.60
N ALA A 369 51.25 -2.80 22.49
CA ALA A 369 51.81 -3.63 21.42
C ALA A 369 51.24 -5.06 21.43
N GLY A 370 50.98 -5.63 22.61
CA GLY A 370 50.41 -6.97 22.80
C GLY A 370 48.88 -7.06 22.76
N SER A 371 48.18 -5.95 22.53
CA SER A 371 46.72 -5.93 22.46
C SER A 371 46.21 -6.87 21.35
N ARG A 372 45.24 -7.73 21.66
CA ARG A 372 44.67 -8.69 20.70
C ARG A 372 43.95 -8.00 19.55
N ALA A 373 43.25 -6.91 19.84
CA ALA A 373 42.70 -5.99 18.86
C ALA A 373 43.43 -4.65 18.95
N SER A 374 43.97 -4.14 17.85
CA SER A 374 44.74 -2.88 17.86
C SER A 374 43.81 -1.66 17.88
N ALA A 375 44.24 -0.55 18.48
CA ALA A 375 43.50 0.70 18.48
C ALA A 375 44.33 1.83 17.87
N TRP A 376 43.72 2.59 16.95
CA TRP A 376 44.41 3.59 16.14
C TRP A 376 43.69 4.94 16.15
N VAL A 377 44.44 6.02 15.96
CA VAL A 377 43.94 7.36 15.67
C VAL A 377 44.37 7.70 14.24
N VAL A 378 43.39 7.89 13.37
CA VAL A 378 43.60 8.32 11.98
C VAL A 378 42.94 9.66 11.81
N ARG A 379 43.73 10.68 11.45
CA ARG A 379 43.20 12.03 11.19
C ARG A 379 42.39 12.02 9.90
N ALA A 380 41.12 12.42 9.96
CA ALA A 380 40.27 12.46 8.77
C ALA A 380 40.72 13.57 7.80
N ASP A 381 40.92 13.24 6.54
CA ASP A 381 41.14 14.21 5.46
C ASP A 381 40.16 13.95 4.31
N GLU A 382 38.89 14.29 4.54
CA GLU A 382 37.81 14.17 3.55
C GLU A 382 38.13 14.97 2.29
N GLU A 383 38.75 16.15 2.44
CA GLU A 383 39.10 17.00 1.31
C GLU A 383 40.13 16.34 0.39
N LEU A 384 41.12 15.63 0.94
CA LEU A 384 42.08 14.87 0.14
C LEU A 384 41.41 13.71 -0.62
N THR A 385 40.47 13.00 0.02
CA THR A 385 39.70 11.93 -0.64
C THR A 385 38.86 12.47 -1.79
N ILE A 386 38.19 13.62 -1.60
CA ILE A 386 37.44 14.30 -2.67
C ILE A 386 38.39 14.72 -3.81
N ALA A 387 39.55 15.29 -3.50
CA ALA A 387 40.53 15.69 -4.50
C ALA A 387 41.04 14.51 -5.33
N ARG A 388 41.31 13.36 -4.69
CA ARG A 388 41.71 12.10 -5.37
C ARG A 388 40.60 11.60 -6.29
N GLN A 389 39.36 11.56 -5.80
CA GLN A 389 38.19 11.13 -6.59
C GLN A 389 37.95 12.05 -7.79
N ALA A 390 38.02 13.37 -7.59
CA ALA A 390 37.87 14.34 -8.66
C ALA A 390 38.97 14.19 -9.72
N ARG A 391 40.24 14.07 -9.31
CA ARG A 391 41.35 13.84 -10.25
C ARG A 391 41.15 12.59 -11.08
N ALA A 392 40.87 11.47 -10.41
CA ALA A 392 40.70 10.17 -11.06
C ALA A 392 39.55 10.17 -12.09
N LEU A 393 38.50 10.95 -11.86
CA LEU A 393 37.39 11.07 -12.80
C LEU A 393 37.69 12.03 -13.96
N LEU A 394 38.45 13.10 -13.71
CA LEU A 394 38.81 14.10 -14.72
C LEU A 394 39.92 13.62 -15.68
N GLU A 395 40.79 12.71 -15.24
CA GLU A 395 41.83 12.06 -16.07
C GLU A 395 41.25 11.01 -17.05
N ARG A 396 39.99 10.57 -16.86
CA ARG A 396 39.31 9.64 -17.77
C ARG A 396 38.73 10.42 -18.96
N ALA A 397 39.28 10.22 -20.16
CA ALA A 397 38.85 10.92 -21.38
C ALA A 397 37.32 10.76 -21.64
N PRO A 398 36.62 11.83 -22.06
CA PRO A 398 35.19 11.75 -22.38
C PRO A 398 34.94 10.92 -23.65
N PRO A 399 33.82 10.19 -23.77
CA PRO A 399 33.40 9.59 -25.02
C PRO A 399 33.21 10.70 -26.07
N ARG A 400 33.77 10.50 -27.27
CA ARG A 400 33.77 11.49 -28.37
C ARG A 400 32.36 11.70 -28.91
N ASP A 401 31.88 12.93 -28.84
CA ASP A 401 30.77 13.44 -29.63
C ASP A 401 31.08 13.38 -31.14
N ARG A 402 30.07 13.01 -31.93
CA ARG A 402 30.02 13.30 -33.37
C ARG A 402 28.98 14.41 -33.58
N GLU A 403 29.44 15.63 -33.82
CA GLU A 403 28.65 16.70 -34.43
C GLU A 403 28.85 16.73 -35.95
N GLY A 404 27.77 17.04 -36.68
CA GLY A 404 27.82 17.58 -38.04
C GLY A 404 26.74 17.05 -38.99
N SER A 405 25.55 17.64 -39.01
CA SER A 405 24.84 18.06 -40.25
C SER A 405 23.43 18.63 -39.97
N HIS A 406 23.00 19.44 -40.92
CA HIS A 406 21.84 20.33 -40.92
C HIS A 406 20.46 19.68 -40.68
N VAL A 407 19.55 20.53 -40.19
CA VAL A 407 18.09 20.57 -40.38
C VAL A 407 17.52 19.45 -41.28
N THR A 408 16.92 18.43 -40.65
CA THR A 408 15.63 17.77 -40.94
C THR A 408 15.64 16.35 -40.34
N SER A 409 14.49 15.94 -39.80
CA SER A 409 14.13 14.59 -39.33
C SER A 409 14.69 14.09 -37.98
N ASN A 410 13.74 13.54 -37.20
CA ASN A 410 13.82 12.83 -35.93
C ASN A 410 15.14 12.04 -35.68
N PRO A 411 15.76 12.09 -34.49
CA PRO A 411 16.88 11.21 -34.19
C PRO A 411 16.40 9.76 -34.15
N ALA A 412 17.03 8.93 -34.99
CA ALA A 412 16.74 7.50 -35.09
C ALA A 412 16.94 6.83 -33.73
N VAL A 413 15.84 6.32 -33.21
CA VAL A 413 15.76 5.50 -32.01
C VAL A 413 16.61 4.23 -32.25
N PRO A 414 17.43 3.76 -31.28
CA PRO A 414 18.13 2.47 -31.40
C PRO A 414 17.17 1.38 -31.87
N ALA A 415 17.61 0.46 -32.73
CA ALA A 415 16.71 -0.51 -33.39
C ALA A 415 15.78 -1.28 -32.42
N GLY A 416 16.22 -1.52 -31.17
CA GLY A 416 15.39 -2.11 -30.11
C GLY A 416 14.42 -1.13 -29.40
N ALA A 417 14.74 0.16 -29.34
CA ALA A 417 13.88 1.19 -28.76
C ALA A 417 12.83 1.72 -29.78
N ALA A 418 13.07 1.58 -31.09
CA ALA A 418 12.10 1.95 -32.13
C ALA A 418 10.84 1.05 -32.06
N ALA A 419 11.02 -0.22 -31.67
CA ALA A 419 9.95 -1.20 -31.50
C ALA A 419 8.99 -0.89 -30.34
N LEU A 420 9.44 -0.13 -29.32
CA LEU A 420 8.63 0.21 -28.15
C LEU A 420 8.01 1.61 -28.20
N SER A 421 8.27 2.37 -29.27
CA SER A 421 7.77 3.73 -29.43
C SER A 421 6.24 3.76 -29.56
N ALA A 422 5.58 4.69 -28.88
CA ALA A 422 4.15 4.95 -29.08
C ALA A 422 3.87 5.96 -30.21
N TYR A 423 4.90 6.48 -30.89
CA TYR A 423 4.75 7.57 -31.87
C TYR A 423 4.76 7.07 -33.33
N GLY A 424 4.11 7.85 -34.19
CA GLY A 424 4.05 7.68 -35.64
C GLY A 424 2.75 7.02 -36.15
N PRO A 425 2.71 6.63 -37.44
CA PRO A 425 1.60 5.89 -38.01
C PRO A 425 1.35 4.58 -37.26
N ALA A 426 0.09 4.16 -37.21
CA ALA A 426 -0.31 2.95 -36.53
C ALA A 426 0.37 1.71 -37.10
N ARG A 427 0.91 0.89 -36.20
CA ARG A 427 1.38 -0.47 -36.44
C ARG A 427 0.40 -1.40 -35.72
N ALA A 428 -0.11 -2.40 -36.42
CA ALA A 428 -1.08 -3.31 -35.83
C ALA A 428 -0.95 -4.73 -36.36
N THR A 429 -1.36 -5.69 -35.53
CA THR A 429 -1.44 -7.11 -35.90
C THR A 429 -2.42 -7.34 -37.06
N VAL A 430 -3.47 -6.53 -37.14
CA VAL A 430 -4.50 -6.55 -38.18
C VAL A 430 -4.24 -5.35 -39.10
N SER A 431 -4.03 -5.59 -40.39
CA SER A 431 -3.52 -4.57 -41.34
C SER A 431 -4.60 -3.98 -42.27
N GLU A 432 -5.81 -4.52 -42.21
CA GLU A 432 -6.98 -4.05 -42.94
C GLU A 432 -7.32 -2.60 -42.57
N ARG A 433 -7.92 -1.88 -43.53
CA ARG A 433 -8.40 -0.49 -43.37
C ARG A 433 -9.90 -0.42 -43.64
N PRO A 434 -10.74 -0.87 -42.70
CA PRO A 434 -12.17 -1.08 -42.96
C PRO A 434 -13.00 0.21 -42.95
N LEU A 435 -12.46 1.33 -42.47
CA LEU A 435 -13.23 2.57 -42.32
C LEU A 435 -13.25 3.35 -43.63
N ALA A 436 -14.46 3.69 -44.10
CA ALA A 436 -14.63 4.72 -45.11
C ALA A 436 -14.22 6.10 -44.56
N PRO A 437 -13.80 7.06 -45.41
CA PRO A 437 -13.36 8.39 -44.95
C PRO A 437 -14.40 9.14 -44.10
N GLU A 438 -15.69 8.95 -44.36
CA GLU A 438 -16.77 9.53 -43.53
C GLU A 438 -16.79 8.93 -42.11
N GLU A 439 -16.57 7.62 -41.99
CA GLU A 439 -16.58 6.95 -40.70
C GLU A 439 -15.35 7.33 -39.86
N VAL A 440 -14.18 7.50 -40.50
CA VAL A 440 -12.99 8.06 -39.83
C VAL A 440 -13.30 9.45 -39.28
N ARG A 441 -13.90 10.33 -40.10
CA ARG A 441 -14.29 11.69 -39.67
C ARG A 441 -15.27 11.68 -38.50
N ARG A 442 -16.25 10.78 -38.51
CA ARG A 442 -17.24 10.63 -37.45
C ARG A 442 -16.61 10.20 -36.12
N ILE A 443 -15.76 9.16 -36.14
CA ILE A 443 -15.12 8.64 -34.92
C ILE A 443 -14.10 9.65 -34.37
N ASP A 444 -13.31 10.28 -35.25
CA ASP A 444 -12.37 11.34 -34.86
C ASP A 444 -13.09 12.53 -34.22
N ALA A 445 -14.20 13.00 -34.81
CA ALA A 445 -15.01 14.07 -34.24
C ALA A 445 -15.54 13.72 -32.85
N PHE A 446 -16.07 12.50 -32.66
CA PHE A 446 -16.53 12.04 -31.34
C PHE A 446 -15.37 11.96 -30.34
N TRP A 447 -14.22 11.40 -30.73
CA TRP A 447 -13.06 11.27 -29.84
C TRP A 447 -12.47 12.63 -29.45
N ARG A 448 -12.38 13.57 -30.39
CA ARG A 448 -11.99 14.97 -30.10
C ARG A 448 -12.97 15.65 -29.17
N ALA A 449 -14.28 15.43 -29.34
CA ALA A 449 -15.29 15.95 -28.42
C ALA A 449 -15.08 15.37 -27.00
N CYS A 450 -14.86 14.06 -26.87
CA CYS A 450 -14.54 13.43 -25.58
C CYS A 450 -13.29 14.05 -24.93
N ASN A 451 -12.21 14.25 -25.70
CA ASN A 451 -10.96 14.83 -25.20
C ASN A 451 -11.13 16.31 -24.80
N TYR A 452 -11.91 17.07 -25.56
CA TYR A 452 -12.30 18.43 -25.22
C TYR A 452 -13.08 18.47 -23.90
N LEU A 453 -14.10 17.61 -23.74
CA LEU A 453 -14.87 17.51 -22.50
C LEU A 453 -13.99 17.10 -21.33
N ALA A 454 -13.05 16.17 -21.54
CA ALA A 454 -12.14 15.70 -20.51
C ALA A 454 -11.22 16.82 -19.99
N ALA A 455 -10.63 17.61 -20.89
CA ALA A 455 -9.86 18.79 -20.52
C ALA A 455 -10.76 19.85 -19.86
N GLY A 456 -11.95 20.10 -20.41
CA GLY A 456 -12.94 21.03 -19.86
C GLY A 456 -13.33 20.71 -18.41
N MET A 457 -13.62 19.43 -18.11
CA MET A 457 -13.90 18.96 -16.74
C MET A 457 -12.75 19.23 -15.77
N ILE A 458 -11.49 19.10 -16.20
CA ILE A 458 -10.33 19.32 -15.31
C ILE A 458 -10.12 20.82 -15.04
N TYR A 459 -10.28 21.67 -16.04
CA TYR A 459 -9.87 23.08 -15.96
C TYR A 459 -11.00 24.08 -15.76
N LEU A 460 -12.14 23.91 -16.43
CA LEU A 460 -13.14 24.97 -16.58
C LEU A 460 -14.24 24.88 -15.54
N ARG A 461 -14.69 26.04 -15.06
CA ARG A 461 -15.94 26.22 -14.30
C ARG A 461 -16.96 27.10 -15.01
N ASP A 462 -16.52 27.79 -16.07
CA ASP A 462 -17.33 28.70 -16.89
C ASP A 462 -16.74 28.81 -18.31
N ASN A 463 -17.46 29.47 -19.23
CA ASN A 463 -17.11 29.62 -20.65
C ASN A 463 -16.74 28.27 -21.32
N PRO A 464 -17.64 27.27 -21.28
CA PRO A 464 -17.32 25.89 -21.64
C PRO A 464 -17.03 25.68 -23.13
N LEU A 465 -17.36 26.65 -24.00
CA LEU A 465 -17.18 26.58 -25.46
C LEU A 465 -16.19 27.62 -26.01
N LEU A 466 -15.50 28.36 -25.13
CA LEU A 466 -14.53 29.39 -25.52
C LEU A 466 -15.11 30.47 -26.46
N ARG A 467 -16.38 30.85 -26.23
CA ARG A 467 -17.10 31.90 -26.98
C ARG A 467 -16.41 33.26 -26.89
N GLU A 468 -15.74 33.47 -25.76
CA GLU A 468 -14.84 34.58 -25.51
C GLU A 468 -13.44 34.07 -25.12
N PRO A 469 -12.37 34.89 -25.23
CA PRO A 469 -11.04 34.52 -24.79
C PRO A 469 -11.02 34.03 -23.34
N LEU A 470 -10.15 33.06 -23.06
CA LEU A 470 -10.10 32.44 -21.73
C LEU A 470 -9.54 33.44 -20.71
N ARG A 471 -10.23 33.62 -19.58
CA ARG A 471 -9.81 34.46 -18.46
C ARG A 471 -9.61 33.61 -17.20
N PRO A 472 -8.79 34.04 -16.22
CA PRO A 472 -8.59 33.30 -14.98
C PRO A 472 -9.90 32.94 -14.27
N GLU A 473 -10.94 33.78 -14.36
CA GLU A 473 -12.23 33.55 -13.71
C GLU A 473 -13.00 32.36 -14.29
N HIS A 474 -12.71 31.94 -15.52
CA HIS A 474 -13.32 30.77 -16.15
C HIS A 474 -12.73 29.45 -15.65
N VAL A 475 -11.53 29.50 -15.06
CA VAL A 475 -10.82 28.32 -14.58
C VAL A 475 -11.22 27.99 -13.14
N LYS A 476 -11.25 26.71 -12.78
CA LYS A 476 -11.39 26.24 -11.39
C LYS A 476 -10.27 26.79 -10.49
N HIS A 477 -10.56 27.01 -9.21
CA HIS A 477 -9.54 27.44 -8.25
C HIS A 477 -8.59 26.31 -7.87
N ARG A 478 -9.09 25.09 -7.81
CA ARG A 478 -8.30 23.88 -7.60
C ARG A 478 -8.47 23.01 -8.83
N LEU A 479 -7.36 22.69 -9.50
CA LEU A 479 -7.34 21.78 -10.63
C LEU A 479 -7.21 20.36 -10.07
N LEU A 480 -8.24 19.55 -10.26
CA LEU A 480 -8.31 18.18 -9.76
C LEU A 480 -8.80 17.27 -10.89
N GLY A 481 -8.25 16.07 -10.97
CA GLY A 481 -8.53 15.10 -12.03
C GLY A 481 -7.26 14.59 -12.73
N HIS A 482 -7.45 13.62 -13.61
CA HIS A 482 -6.37 12.95 -14.32
C HIS A 482 -6.59 12.99 -15.83
N TRP A 483 -5.64 13.58 -16.54
CA TRP A 483 -5.62 13.58 -17.99
C TRP A 483 -4.99 12.30 -18.55
N GLY A 484 -3.94 11.78 -17.93
CA GLY A 484 -3.00 10.85 -18.57
C GLY A 484 -3.62 9.59 -19.20
N ALA A 485 -4.67 9.04 -18.59
CA ALA A 485 -5.39 7.86 -19.09
C ALA A 485 -6.64 8.21 -19.93
N SER A 486 -7.16 9.43 -19.82
CA SER A 486 -8.45 9.84 -20.38
C SER A 486 -8.53 9.69 -21.93
N PRO A 487 -7.51 10.09 -22.71
CA PRO A 487 -7.54 9.93 -24.18
C PRO A 487 -7.60 8.49 -24.66
N ALA A 488 -6.90 7.57 -23.99
CA ALA A 488 -6.88 6.16 -24.37
C ALA A 488 -8.22 5.48 -24.03
N LEU A 489 -8.81 5.83 -22.88
CA LEU A 489 -10.14 5.38 -22.48
C LEU A 489 -11.22 5.86 -23.47
N SER A 490 -11.24 7.16 -23.80
CA SER A 490 -12.22 7.72 -24.72
C SER A 490 -12.03 7.19 -26.15
N PHE A 491 -10.77 6.90 -26.56
CA PHE A 491 -10.47 6.29 -27.86
C PHE A 491 -11.07 4.88 -27.95
N ALA A 492 -10.83 4.04 -26.94
CA ALA A 492 -11.42 2.70 -26.86
C ALA A 492 -12.95 2.77 -26.86
N TYR A 493 -13.53 3.68 -26.05
CA TYR A 493 -14.98 3.89 -25.98
C TYR A 493 -15.58 4.27 -27.35
N ALA A 494 -14.96 5.21 -28.07
CA ALA A 494 -15.44 5.65 -29.39
C ALA A 494 -15.51 4.51 -30.41
N HIS A 495 -14.50 3.62 -30.41
CA HIS A 495 -14.49 2.46 -31.32
C HIS A 495 -15.46 1.35 -30.89
N LEU A 496 -15.69 1.18 -29.59
CA LEU A 496 -16.72 0.28 -29.08
C LEU A 496 -18.13 0.80 -29.45
N ASN A 497 -18.36 2.12 -29.37
CA ASN A 497 -19.59 2.75 -29.88
C ASN A 497 -19.83 2.45 -31.36
N ARG A 498 -18.79 2.53 -32.20
CA ARG A 498 -18.87 2.12 -33.61
C ARG A 498 -19.31 0.66 -33.73
N LEU A 499 -18.70 -0.26 -32.99
CA LEU A 499 -19.06 -1.69 -33.03
C LEU A 499 -20.54 -1.91 -32.69
N ILE A 500 -21.03 -1.26 -31.62
CA ILE A 500 -22.44 -1.36 -31.21
C ILE A 500 -23.35 -0.81 -32.31
N ARG A 501 -23.03 0.36 -32.87
CA ARG A 501 -23.84 1.01 -33.91
C ARG A 501 -23.95 0.18 -35.19
N LEU A 502 -22.86 -0.49 -35.60
CA LEU A 502 -22.81 -1.27 -36.84
C LEU A 502 -23.34 -2.70 -36.68
N ARG A 503 -23.12 -3.33 -35.51
CA ARG A 503 -23.38 -4.77 -35.32
C ARG A 503 -24.43 -5.07 -34.24
N GLY A 504 -24.91 -4.07 -33.50
CA GLY A 504 -25.85 -4.26 -32.39
C GLY A 504 -25.26 -5.01 -31.20
N THR A 505 -23.92 -5.09 -31.10
CA THR A 505 -23.21 -5.83 -30.05
C THR A 505 -23.61 -5.35 -28.65
N GLU A 506 -23.93 -6.28 -27.75
CA GLU A 506 -24.12 -5.97 -26.34
C GLU A 506 -22.77 -5.84 -25.63
N LEU A 507 -22.49 -4.63 -25.12
CA LEU A 507 -21.19 -4.28 -24.57
C LEU A 507 -21.35 -3.57 -23.22
N LEU A 508 -20.48 -3.94 -22.29
CA LEU A 508 -20.25 -3.22 -21.04
C LEU A 508 -18.80 -2.75 -21.01
N PHE A 509 -18.59 -1.47 -20.68
CA PHE A 509 -17.27 -0.87 -20.60
C PHE A 509 -16.82 -0.80 -19.13
N MET A 510 -15.61 -1.30 -18.85
CA MET A 510 -15.00 -1.18 -17.52
C MET A 510 -13.65 -0.50 -17.62
N ALA A 511 -13.46 0.56 -16.85
CA ALA A 511 -12.22 1.32 -16.80
C ALA A 511 -11.39 0.93 -15.56
N GLY A 512 -10.42 0.04 -15.75
CA GLY A 512 -9.41 -0.28 -14.73
C GLY A 512 -8.65 0.96 -14.25
N PRO A 513 -8.09 1.83 -15.14
CA PRO A 513 -7.56 3.12 -14.74
C PRO A 513 -8.68 4.14 -14.50
N GLY A 514 -9.56 3.85 -13.53
CA GLY A 514 -10.78 4.60 -13.25
C GLY A 514 -10.57 6.05 -12.82
N HIS A 515 -9.37 6.39 -12.35
CA HIS A 515 -8.93 7.78 -12.13
C HIS A 515 -8.96 8.63 -13.41
N GLY A 516 -8.91 8.01 -14.59
CA GLY A 516 -9.16 8.61 -15.91
C GLY A 516 -10.64 8.82 -16.23
N ALA A 517 -11.50 9.00 -15.21
CA ALA A 517 -12.94 9.19 -15.35
C ALA A 517 -13.38 10.21 -16.40
N PRO A 518 -12.67 11.33 -16.65
CA PRO A 518 -13.02 12.24 -17.74
C PRO A 518 -13.12 11.56 -19.11
N GLY A 519 -12.30 10.54 -19.36
CA GLY A 519 -12.33 9.71 -20.58
C GLY A 519 -13.53 8.77 -20.69
N VAL A 520 -14.34 8.62 -19.64
CA VAL A 520 -15.57 7.82 -19.60
C VAL A 520 -16.81 8.71 -19.47
N LEU A 521 -16.77 9.69 -18.58
CA LEU A 521 -17.84 10.67 -18.38
C LEU A 521 -18.11 11.49 -19.64
N GLY A 522 -17.07 11.88 -20.39
CA GLY A 522 -17.21 12.60 -21.65
C GLY A 522 -18.06 11.82 -22.67
N PRO A 523 -17.70 10.57 -23.02
CA PRO A 523 -18.54 9.71 -23.85
C PRO A 523 -19.97 9.53 -23.34
N VAL A 524 -20.16 9.26 -22.03
CA VAL A 524 -21.49 9.04 -21.41
C VAL A 524 -22.37 10.30 -21.48
N TYR A 525 -21.77 11.48 -21.41
CA TYR A 525 -22.45 12.75 -21.65
C TYR A 525 -22.83 12.90 -23.13
N LEU A 526 -21.91 12.67 -24.07
CA LEU A 526 -22.16 12.85 -25.50
C LEU A 526 -23.20 11.90 -26.09
N GLU A 527 -23.35 10.69 -25.53
CA GLU A 527 -24.42 9.76 -25.91
C GLU A 527 -25.79 10.10 -25.29
N GLY A 528 -25.84 11.10 -24.40
CA GLY A 528 -27.05 11.62 -23.76
C GLY A 528 -27.45 10.93 -22.46
N THR A 529 -26.85 9.79 -22.11
CA THR A 529 -27.24 9.03 -20.91
C THR A 529 -27.03 9.84 -19.63
N TYR A 530 -25.93 10.60 -19.56
CA TYR A 530 -25.67 11.45 -18.38
C TYR A 530 -26.79 12.48 -18.17
N SER A 531 -27.31 13.08 -19.24
CA SER A 531 -28.41 14.05 -19.19
C SER A 531 -29.76 13.41 -18.89
N GLU A 532 -29.97 12.14 -19.23
CA GLU A 532 -31.19 11.40 -18.87
C GLU A 532 -31.24 11.12 -17.36
N VAL A 533 -30.09 10.77 -16.77
CA VAL A 533 -29.96 10.50 -15.33
C VAL A 533 -29.89 11.80 -14.51
N TYR A 534 -29.21 12.82 -15.02
CA TYR A 534 -29.04 14.13 -14.39
C TYR A 534 -29.58 15.24 -15.33
N PRO A 535 -30.90 15.50 -15.34
CA PRO A 535 -31.57 16.40 -16.30
C PRO A 535 -31.04 17.84 -16.34
N ASP A 536 -30.43 18.27 -15.24
CA ASP A 536 -29.86 19.60 -15.09
C ASP A 536 -28.44 19.72 -15.68
N ARG A 537 -27.92 18.65 -16.31
CA ARG A 537 -26.71 18.59 -17.17
C ARG A 537 -27.17 18.29 -18.60
N SER A 538 -28.05 19.14 -19.13
CA SER A 538 -28.62 19.03 -20.47
C SER A 538 -27.56 19.17 -21.57
N LEU A 539 -27.88 18.66 -22.78
CA LEU A 539 -27.01 18.78 -23.97
C LEU A 539 -27.09 20.17 -24.61
N ASP A 540 -26.82 21.21 -23.82
CA ASP A 540 -26.73 22.61 -24.23
C ASP A 540 -25.57 23.29 -23.48
N GLU A 541 -25.31 24.57 -23.78
CA GLU A 541 -24.19 25.32 -23.19
C GLU A 541 -24.29 25.42 -21.65
N GLU A 542 -25.49 25.54 -21.09
CA GLU A 542 -25.69 25.64 -19.64
C GLU A 542 -25.48 24.29 -18.93
N GLY A 543 -26.00 23.21 -19.50
CA GLY A 543 -25.78 21.87 -19.01
C GLY A 543 -24.31 21.45 -19.11
N LEU A 544 -23.63 21.83 -20.20
CA LEU A 544 -22.19 21.62 -20.36
C LEU A 544 -21.37 22.40 -19.33
N ARG A 545 -21.74 23.65 -19.05
CA ARG A 545 -21.11 24.46 -18.00
C ARG A 545 -21.22 23.80 -16.62
N ARG A 546 -22.41 23.28 -16.29
CA ARG A 546 -22.65 22.55 -15.03
C ARG A 546 -21.88 21.24 -14.99
N PHE A 547 -21.83 20.51 -16.11
CA PHE A 547 -21.09 19.26 -16.26
C PHE A 547 -19.58 19.45 -16.03
N PHE A 548 -18.99 20.52 -16.56
CA PHE A 548 -17.60 20.86 -16.26
C PHE A 548 -17.42 21.26 -14.80
N ARG A 549 -18.29 22.14 -14.29
CA ARG A 549 -18.15 22.68 -12.94
C ARG A 549 -18.23 21.60 -11.86
N GLN A 550 -19.13 20.61 -11.97
CA GLN A 550 -19.34 19.59 -10.94
C GLN A 550 -18.19 18.60 -10.76
N PHE A 551 -17.39 18.37 -11.80
CA PHE A 551 -16.34 17.34 -11.76
C PHE A 551 -15.26 17.69 -10.72
N SER A 552 -14.99 16.80 -9.76
CA SER A 552 -14.01 17.02 -8.69
C SER A 552 -14.20 18.36 -7.95
N PHE A 553 -15.46 18.75 -7.73
CA PHE A 553 -15.83 20.00 -7.09
C PHE A 553 -16.63 19.73 -5.82
N PRO A 554 -16.51 20.54 -4.75
CA PRO A 554 -17.31 20.36 -3.54
C PRO A 554 -18.81 20.30 -3.83
N GLY A 555 -19.48 19.23 -3.38
CA GLY A 555 -20.90 18.96 -3.65
C GLY A 555 -21.22 18.47 -5.07
N GLY A 556 -20.19 18.18 -5.88
CA GLY A 556 -20.32 17.53 -7.19
C GLY A 556 -19.89 16.06 -7.15
N VAL A 557 -19.38 15.55 -8.28
CA VAL A 557 -18.95 14.16 -8.44
C VAL A 557 -17.44 13.99 -8.23
N GLY A 558 -17.02 12.78 -7.84
CA GLY A 558 -15.61 12.43 -7.64
C GLY A 558 -14.75 12.48 -8.91
N SER A 559 -13.47 12.13 -8.77
CA SER A 559 -12.50 12.08 -9.88
C SER A 559 -12.37 10.69 -10.54
N HIS A 560 -13.14 9.70 -10.09
CA HIS A 560 -13.08 8.30 -10.54
C HIS A 560 -14.40 7.89 -11.21
N CYS A 561 -14.48 6.67 -11.75
CA CYS A 561 -15.71 6.12 -12.34
C CYS A 561 -16.67 5.63 -11.24
N THR A 562 -16.94 6.48 -10.26
CA THR A 562 -17.70 6.19 -9.03
C THR A 562 -19.15 5.75 -9.34
N PRO A 563 -19.93 5.23 -8.37
CA PRO A 563 -21.30 4.75 -8.60
C PRO A 563 -22.26 5.79 -9.20
N GLU A 564 -21.98 7.09 -9.03
CA GLU A 564 -22.73 8.18 -9.66
C GLU A 564 -22.55 8.24 -11.19
N THR A 565 -21.61 7.48 -11.76
CA THR A 565 -21.38 7.43 -13.21
C THR A 565 -22.29 6.39 -13.87
N PRO A 566 -23.25 6.80 -14.74
CA PRO A 566 -24.02 5.86 -15.54
C PRO A 566 -23.10 5.01 -16.41
N GLY A 567 -23.35 3.70 -16.47
CA GLY A 567 -22.48 2.74 -17.17
C GLY A 567 -21.37 2.12 -16.32
N SER A 568 -21.08 2.67 -15.14
CA SER A 568 -20.06 2.11 -14.25
C SER A 568 -20.62 1.03 -13.32
N ILE A 569 -19.89 -0.08 -13.24
CA ILE A 569 -19.94 -1.07 -12.13
C ILE A 569 -18.54 -1.35 -11.57
N HIS A 570 -17.57 -0.47 -11.86
CA HIS A 570 -16.19 -0.61 -11.42
C HIS A 570 -15.57 0.77 -11.32
N GLU A 571 -15.26 1.20 -10.09
CA GLU A 571 -14.74 2.55 -9.86
C GLU A 571 -13.32 2.75 -10.39
N GLY A 572 -12.46 1.73 -10.29
CA GLY A 572 -11.05 1.79 -10.69
C GLY A 572 -10.23 2.81 -9.89
N GLY A 573 -10.61 3.02 -8.61
CA GLY A 573 -9.86 3.82 -7.64
C GLY A 573 -8.72 3.02 -7.01
N GLU A 574 -9.07 1.98 -6.26
CA GLU A 574 -8.11 0.93 -5.92
C GLU A 574 -7.94 -0.01 -7.13
N LEU A 575 -6.73 -0.01 -7.68
CA LEU A 575 -6.40 -0.67 -8.93
C LEU A 575 -6.19 -2.17 -8.70
N GLY A 576 -6.68 -3.02 -9.62
CA GLY A 576 -6.33 -4.43 -9.66
C GLY A 576 -7.45 -5.40 -10.01
N TYR A 577 -8.71 -4.96 -9.97
CA TYR A 577 -9.87 -5.87 -9.99
C TYR A 577 -10.64 -5.90 -11.31
N VAL A 578 -10.23 -5.11 -12.31
CA VAL A 578 -11.05 -4.92 -13.52
C VAL A 578 -11.33 -6.22 -14.27
N LEU A 579 -10.37 -7.15 -14.34
CA LEU A 579 -10.55 -8.43 -15.04
C LEU A 579 -11.36 -9.46 -14.23
N SER A 580 -11.23 -9.49 -12.90
CA SER A 580 -12.07 -10.36 -12.06
C SER A 580 -13.52 -9.87 -12.10
N HIS A 581 -13.77 -8.56 -11.98
CA HIS A 581 -15.10 -7.96 -12.14
C HIS A 581 -15.67 -8.24 -13.53
N ALA A 582 -14.86 -8.09 -14.58
CA ALA A 582 -15.30 -8.36 -15.95
C ALA A 582 -15.69 -9.83 -16.16
N CYS A 583 -14.95 -10.77 -15.56
CA CYS A 583 -15.28 -12.18 -15.61
C CYS A 583 -16.60 -12.48 -14.88
N GLY A 584 -16.77 -11.93 -13.68
CA GLY A 584 -18.01 -12.00 -12.92
C GLY A 584 -19.23 -11.50 -13.69
N ALA A 585 -19.10 -10.32 -14.31
CA ALA A 585 -20.12 -9.71 -15.16
C ALA A 585 -20.44 -10.54 -16.41
N ALA A 586 -19.45 -11.22 -16.99
CA ALA A 586 -19.64 -12.05 -18.17
C ALA A 586 -20.32 -13.39 -17.85
N PHE A 587 -20.20 -13.93 -16.63
CA PHE A 587 -20.84 -15.19 -16.28
C PHE A 587 -22.34 -15.14 -16.57
N ASP A 588 -22.87 -16.22 -17.16
CA ASP A 588 -24.25 -16.43 -17.64
C ASP A 588 -24.96 -15.24 -18.29
N ASN A 589 -24.19 -14.33 -18.87
CA ASN A 589 -24.64 -13.27 -19.77
C ASN A 589 -24.14 -13.61 -21.19
N PRO A 590 -24.72 -14.62 -21.88
CA PRO A 590 -24.13 -15.24 -23.07
C PRO A 590 -23.85 -14.25 -24.22
N ASP A 591 -24.66 -13.21 -24.34
CA ASP A 591 -24.54 -12.25 -25.42
C ASP A 591 -23.71 -11.02 -25.05
N LEU A 592 -23.32 -10.86 -23.78
CA LEU A 592 -22.54 -9.74 -23.30
C LEU A 592 -21.06 -9.90 -23.65
N ILE A 593 -20.46 -8.84 -24.17
CA ILE A 593 -19.00 -8.66 -24.19
C ILE A 593 -18.65 -7.60 -23.14
N VAL A 594 -17.74 -7.91 -22.24
CA VAL A 594 -17.22 -6.95 -21.27
C VAL A 594 -15.86 -6.45 -21.75
N ALA A 595 -15.81 -5.22 -22.23
CA ALA A 595 -14.57 -4.56 -22.64
C ALA A 595 -13.88 -3.96 -21.42
N ALA A 596 -12.85 -4.66 -20.92
CA ALA A 596 -12.13 -4.30 -19.71
C ALA A 596 -10.82 -3.60 -20.08
N VAL A 597 -10.76 -2.28 -19.91
CA VAL A 597 -9.52 -1.51 -20.14
C VAL A 597 -8.64 -1.65 -18.91
N VAL A 598 -7.46 -2.24 -19.10
CA VAL A 598 -6.48 -2.52 -18.06
C VAL A 598 -5.40 -1.45 -18.10
N GLY A 599 -5.14 -0.77 -16.97
CA GLY A 599 -4.00 0.13 -16.86
C GLY A 599 -2.68 -0.67 -16.87
N ASP A 600 -1.68 -0.22 -17.60
CA ASP A 600 -0.36 -0.87 -17.57
C ASP A 600 0.35 -0.76 -16.21
N GLY A 601 0.05 0.27 -15.42
CA GLY A 601 0.45 0.34 -14.01
C GLY A 601 -0.40 -0.53 -13.08
N GLU A 602 -1.70 -0.67 -13.38
CA GLU A 602 -2.60 -1.61 -12.68
C GLU A 602 -2.11 -3.05 -12.87
N ALA A 603 -1.58 -3.39 -14.06
CA ALA A 603 -1.08 -4.71 -14.43
C ALA A 603 0.12 -5.19 -13.59
N GLU A 604 0.72 -4.31 -12.79
CA GLU A 604 1.79 -4.64 -11.85
C GLU A 604 1.26 -5.10 -10.48
N THR A 605 -0.04 -4.93 -10.21
CA THR A 605 -0.66 -5.34 -8.94
C THR A 605 -0.81 -6.86 -8.87
N GLY A 606 -0.69 -7.43 -7.66
CA GLY A 606 -0.91 -8.85 -7.41
C GLY A 606 -2.28 -9.34 -7.91
N PRO A 607 -3.41 -8.68 -7.53
CA PRO A 607 -4.74 -9.04 -7.99
C PRO A 607 -4.88 -9.07 -9.51
N LEU A 608 -4.36 -8.06 -10.23
CA LEU A 608 -4.51 -8.05 -11.67
C LEU A 608 -3.62 -9.10 -12.35
N ALA A 609 -2.38 -9.26 -11.88
CA ALA A 609 -1.46 -10.25 -12.43
C ALA A 609 -2.06 -11.65 -12.41
N THR A 610 -2.72 -12.04 -11.31
CA THR A 610 -3.40 -13.34 -11.19
C THR A 610 -4.71 -13.39 -12.00
N SER A 611 -5.46 -12.28 -12.08
CA SER A 611 -6.74 -12.23 -12.79
C SER A 611 -6.63 -12.46 -14.30
N TRP A 612 -5.45 -12.36 -14.92
CA TRP A 612 -5.26 -12.79 -16.32
C TRP A 612 -5.61 -14.27 -16.54
N HIS A 613 -5.70 -15.08 -15.48
CA HIS A 613 -6.17 -16.46 -15.52
C HIS A 613 -7.70 -16.61 -15.66
N VAL A 614 -8.49 -15.53 -15.60
CA VAL A 614 -9.96 -15.59 -15.78
C VAL A 614 -10.39 -16.20 -17.12
N SER A 615 -9.52 -16.18 -18.14
CA SER A 615 -9.75 -16.84 -19.44
C SER A 615 -10.02 -18.35 -19.33
N LYS A 616 -9.65 -19.00 -18.22
CA LYS A 616 -9.89 -20.43 -17.97
C LYS A 616 -11.27 -20.71 -17.34
N PHE A 617 -12.04 -19.68 -17.01
CA PHE A 617 -13.33 -19.80 -16.36
C PHE A 617 -14.51 -19.34 -17.23
N LEU A 618 -14.27 -18.80 -18.42
CA LEU A 618 -15.34 -18.36 -19.33
C LEU A 618 -15.79 -19.50 -20.25
N ASN A 619 -16.96 -20.10 -19.96
CA ASN A 619 -17.53 -21.14 -20.81
C ASN A 619 -18.24 -20.49 -22.04
N PRO A 620 -17.75 -20.72 -23.28
CA PRO A 620 -18.25 -20.04 -24.48
C PRO A 620 -19.71 -20.39 -24.83
N ILE A 621 -20.29 -21.43 -24.24
CA ILE A 621 -21.68 -21.83 -24.48
C ILE A 621 -22.63 -20.89 -23.74
N ARG A 622 -22.41 -20.68 -22.44
CA ARG A 622 -23.39 -20.02 -21.55
C ARG A 622 -22.95 -18.65 -21.06
N ASP A 623 -21.65 -18.42 -20.96
CA ASP A 623 -21.10 -17.17 -20.45
C ASP A 623 -20.88 -16.22 -21.64
N GLY A 624 -20.83 -14.93 -21.32
CA GLY A 624 -20.35 -13.89 -22.22
C GLY A 624 -18.87 -14.01 -22.50
N ALA A 625 -18.26 -12.92 -22.95
CA ALA A 625 -16.82 -12.86 -23.16
C ALA A 625 -16.22 -11.63 -22.51
N VAL A 626 -14.99 -11.76 -22.03
CA VAL A 626 -14.17 -10.61 -21.63
C VAL A 626 -13.23 -10.27 -22.78
N LEU A 627 -13.16 -8.99 -23.14
CA LEU A 627 -12.18 -8.45 -24.08
C LEU A 627 -11.25 -7.50 -23.31
N PRO A 628 -10.10 -7.99 -22.84
CA PRO A 628 -9.10 -7.13 -22.22
C PRO A 628 -8.50 -6.15 -23.24
N ILE A 629 -8.39 -4.89 -22.84
CA ILE A 629 -7.66 -3.86 -23.59
C ILE A 629 -6.56 -3.32 -22.67
N LEU A 630 -5.35 -3.87 -22.78
CA LEU A 630 -4.19 -3.38 -22.04
C LEU A 630 -3.79 -2.01 -22.60
N SER A 631 -4.14 -0.95 -21.85
CA SER A 631 -3.76 0.43 -22.14
C SER A 631 -2.28 0.64 -21.79
N LEU A 632 -1.40 0.27 -22.72
CA LEU A 632 0.05 0.31 -22.61
C LEU A 632 0.60 1.70 -22.90
N ASN A 633 0.21 2.68 -22.07
CA ASN A 633 0.54 4.08 -22.31
C ASN A 633 1.96 4.50 -21.88
N GLY A 634 2.66 3.59 -21.20
CA GLY A 634 4.10 3.67 -20.94
C GLY A 634 4.46 4.08 -19.52
N TYR A 635 3.51 4.57 -18.71
CA TYR A 635 3.80 5.19 -17.43
C TYR A 635 2.66 5.05 -16.42
N LYS A 636 3.03 5.04 -15.13
CA LYS A 636 2.14 5.19 -13.97
C LYS A 636 2.25 6.62 -13.39
N ILE A 637 2.26 6.81 -12.07
CA ILE A 637 2.22 8.17 -11.48
C ILE A 637 3.47 8.98 -11.84
N ASP A 638 4.64 8.43 -11.56
CA ASP A 638 5.94 9.10 -11.73
C ASP A 638 7.02 8.18 -12.31
N ASN A 639 6.62 6.99 -12.76
CA ASN A 639 7.50 5.93 -13.22
C ASN A 639 7.00 5.37 -14.55
N PRO A 640 7.88 4.77 -15.36
CA PRO A 640 7.45 3.87 -16.41
C PRO A 640 6.77 2.62 -15.85
N THR A 641 6.09 1.87 -16.70
CA THR A 641 5.45 0.59 -16.35
C THR A 641 6.26 -0.60 -16.83
N LEU A 642 6.24 -1.71 -16.08
CA LEU A 642 7.03 -2.91 -16.39
C LEU A 642 6.68 -3.45 -17.79
N LEU A 643 5.40 -3.68 -18.04
CA LEU A 643 4.94 -4.26 -19.32
C LEU A 643 5.20 -3.34 -20.52
N ALA A 644 5.34 -2.03 -20.32
CA ALA A 644 5.67 -1.12 -21.41
C ALA A 644 7.14 -1.13 -21.78
N ARG A 645 8.02 -1.68 -20.93
CA ARG A 645 9.48 -1.66 -21.08
C ARG A 645 10.10 -3.02 -21.40
N ILE A 646 9.36 -4.11 -21.22
CA ILE A 646 9.76 -5.43 -21.76
C ILE A 646 9.63 -5.46 -23.29
N GLY A 647 10.30 -6.42 -23.92
CA GLY A 647 10.23 -6.62 -25.36
C GLY A 647 8.82 -7.02 -25.84
N HIS A 648 8.52 -6.77 -27.11
CA HIS A 648 7.26 -7.18 -27.74
C HIS A 648 7.05 -8.70 -27.62
N ASP A 649 8.07 -9.49 -27.91
CA ASP A 649 8.02 -10.96 -27.82
C ASP A 649 7.75 -11.46 -26.40
N GLU A 650 8.31 -10.80 -25.39
CA GLU A 650 8.08 -11.14 -23.98
C GLU A 650 6.63 -10.86 -23.57
N LEU A 651 6.06 -9.74 -24.01
CA LEU A 651 4.66 -9.40 -23.73
C LEU A 651 3.68 -10.32 -24.47
N ASP A 652 3.95 -10.64 -25.74
CA ASP A 652 3.17 -11.61 -26.51
C ASP A 652 3.19 -13.00 -25.83
N ALA A 653 4.39 -13.49 -25.44
CA ALA A 653 4.55 -14.76 -24.75
C ALA A 653 3.81 -14.79 -23.41
N LEU A 654 3.88 -13.71 -22.61
CA LEU A 654 3.19 -13.60 -21.34
C LEU A 654 1.66 -13.75 -21.52
N LEU A 655 1.06 -12.98 -22.43
CA LEU A 655 -0.39 -13.02 -22.66
C LEU A 655 -0.84 -14.36 -23.24
N ARG A 656 -0.06 -14.96 -24.15
CA ARG A 656 -0.33 -16.31 -24.67
C ARG A 656 -0.26 -17.38 -23.59
N GLY A 657 0.76 -17.31 -22.73
CA GLY A 657 0.90 -18.18 -21.54
C GLY A 657 -0.30 -18.04 -20.61
N ALA A 658 -0.79 -16.82 -20.43
CA ALA A 658 -1.99 -16.52 -19.65
C ALA A 658 -3.32 -16.90 -20.33
N GLY A 659 -3.32 -17.51 -21.53
CA GLY A 659 -4.54 -18.03 -22.15
C GLY A 659 -5.12 -17.18 -23.27
N TRP A 660 -4.49 -16.06 -23.63
CA TRP A 660 -5.03 -15.07 -24.55
C TRP A 660 -4.38 -15.11 -25.95
N THR A 661 -5.05 -14.54 -26.94
CA THR A 661 -4.47 -14.22 -28.25
C THR A 661 -4.27 -12.71 -28.32
N PRO A 662 -3.03 -12.21 -28.17
CA PRO A 662 -2.76 -10.78 -28.18
C PRO A 662 -2.86 -10.18 -29.60
N PHE A 663 -3.46 -9.00 -29.69
CA PHE A 663 -3.52 -8.15 -30.87
C PHE A 663 -2.98 -6.76 -30.53
N PHE A 664 -1.93 -6.34 -31.23
CA PHE A 664 -1.26 -5.07 -30.97
C PHE A 664 -1.85 -3.96 -31.83
N VAL A 665 -2.07 -2.79 -31.23
CA VAL A 665 -2.44 -1.53 -31.89
C VAL A 665 -1.56 -0.42 -31.30
N GLU A 666 -0.62 0.07 -32.09
CA GLU A 666 0.48 0.91 -31.58
C GLU A 666 0.73 2.13 -32.45
N GLY A 667 0.72 3.34 -31.89
CA GLY A 667 0.98 4.58 -32.64
C GLY A 667 0.32 5.81 -32.02
N SER A 668 0.46 6.94 -32.70
CA SER A 668 -0.04 8.24 -32.21
C SER A 668 -0.76 9.08 -33.26
N GLU A 669 -0.73 8.69 -34.54
CA GLU A 669 -1.40 9.43 -35.62
C GLU A 669 -2.88 9.04 -35.72
N PRO A 670 -3.84 9.95 -35.46
CA PRO A 670 -5.25 9.62 -35.28
C PRO A 670 -5.87 8.80 -36.42
N GLU A 671 -5.72 9.24 -37.68
CA GLU A 671 -6.36 8.58 -38.83
C GLU A 671 -5.93 7.12 -38.98
N SER A 672 -4.62 6.85 -38.90
CA SER A 672 -4.10 5.48 -38.99
C SER A 672 -4.46 4.64 -37.77
N MET A 673 -4.48 5.23 -36.57
CA MET A 673 -4.91 4.57 -35.34
C MET A 673 -6.39 4.20 -35.38
N HIS A 674 -7.26 5.05 -35.94
CA HIS A 674 -8.67 4.72 -36.12
C HIS A 674 -8.87 3.51 -37.03
N GLN A 675 -8.17 3.43 -38.16
CA GLN A 675 -8.22 2.27 -39.04
C GLN A 675 -7.77 0.99 -38.32
N ALA A 676 -6.61 1.05 -37.66
CA ALA A 676 -6.00 -0.08 -36.96
C ALA A 676 -6.88 -0.62 -35.82
N MET A 677 -7.41 0.26 -34.98
CA MET A 677 -8.29 -0.13 -33.87
C MET A 677 -9.61 -0.71 -34.37
N ALA A 678 -10.22 -0.13 -35.41
CA ALA A 678 -11.46 -0.64 -35.98
C ALA A 678 -11.29 -2.04 -36.57
N ALA A 679 -10.21 -2.27 -37.35
CA ALA A 679 -9.89 -3.57 -37.91
C ALA A 679 -9.65 -4.63 -36.83
N THR A 680 -8.87 -4.26 -35.80
CA THR A 680 -8.55 -5.15 -34.69
C THR A 680 -9.79 -5.53 -33.89
N LEU A 681 -10.63 -4.56 -33.54
CA LEU A 681 -11.87 -4.80 -32.82
C LEU A 681 -12.86 -5.66 -33.60
N ASP A 682 -13.04 -5.39 -34.90
CA ASP A 682 -13.86 -6.22 -35.79
C ASP A 682 -13.37 -7.67 -35.76
N ARG A 683 -12.06 -7.88 -35.86
CA ARG A 683 -11.45 -9.22 -35.78
C ARG A 683 -11.63 -9.88 -34.43
N CYS A 684 -11.42 -9.16 -33.32
CA CYS A 684 -11.59 -9.71 -31.97
C CYS A 684 -13.05 -10.14 -31.72
N VAL A 685 -14.03 -9.32 -32.12
CA VAL A 685 -15.45 -9.66 -31.98
C VAL A 685 -15.83 -10.86 -32.84
N GLU A 686 -15.31 -10.95 -34.07
CA GLU A 686 -15.52 -12.13 -34.92
C GLU A 686 -14.96 -13.42 -34.30
N LEU A 687 -13.77 -13.36 -33.70
CA LEU A 687 -13.18 -14.50 -32.99
C LEU A 687 -14.00 -14.90 -31.76
N ILE A 688 -14.44 -13.92 -30.96
CA ILE A 688 -15.32 -14.16 -29.80
C ILE A 688 -16.62 -14.84 -30.24
N ARG A 689 -17.33 -14.24 -31.20
CA ARG A 689 -18.63 -14.75 -31.66
C ARG A 689 -18.50 -16.07 -32.40
N GLY A 690 -17.42 -16.26 -33.17
CA GLY A 690 -17.12 -17.52 -33.83
C GLY A 690 -16.92 -18.66 -32.84
N ALA A 691 -16.13 -18.43 -31.78
CA ALA A 691 -15.92 -19.42 -30.71
C ALA A 691 -17.21 -19.74 -29.96
N GLN A 692 -18.01 -18.73 -29.61
CA GLN A 692 -19.31 -18.92 -28.95
C GLN A 692 -20.28 -19.69 -29.85
N LEU A 693 -20.41 -19.31 -31.12
CA LEU A 693 -21.29 -19.97 -32.08
C LEU A 693 -20.91 -21.45 -32.25
N GLU A 694 -19.62 -21.73 -32.43
CA GLU A 694 -19.15 -23.10 -32.62
C GLU A 694 -19.37 -23.96 -31.37
N ALA A 695 -19.07 -23.43 -30.18
CA ALA A 695 -19.30 -24.13 -28.92
C ALA A 695 -20.79 -24.41 -28.70
N ARG A 696 -21.67 -23.42 -28.96
CA ARG A 696 -23.12 -23.57 -28.84
C ARG A 696 -23.70 -24.55 -29.85
N ARG A 697 -23.20 -24.55 -31.09
CA ARG A 697 -23.63 -25.46 -32.17
C ARG A 697 -23.23 -26.90 -31.90
N THR A 698 -22.02 -27.13 -31.39
CA THR A 698 -21.47 -28.47 -31.16
C THR A 698 -21.76 -29.03 -29.77
N GLY A 699 -22.13 -28.16 -28.81
CA GLY A 699 -22.21 -28.50 -27.40
C GLY A 699 -20.83 -28.67 -26.74
N ASN A 700 -19.72 -28.42 -27.45
CA ASN A 700 -18.37 -28.57 -26.93
C ASN A 700 -17.89 -27.26 -26.30
N ALA A 701 -17.77 -27.24 -24.97
CA ALA A 701 -17.26 -26.10 -24.20
C ALA A 701 -15.73 -26.00 -24.20
N ALA A 702 -15.06 -26.48 -25.25
CA ALA A 702 -13.61 -26.38 -25.38
C ALA A 702 -13.14 -24.93 -25.21
N ARG A 703 -12.14 -24.73 -24.34
CA ARG A 703 -11.64 -23.40 -24.01
C ARG A 703 -11.04 -22.72 -25.25
N PRO A 704 -11.62 -21.61 -25.75
CA PRO A 704 -10.99 -20.84 -26.81
C PRO A 704 -9.81 -20.04 -26.23
N ARG A 705 -8.86 -19.67 -27.10
CA ARG A 705 -7.88 -18.63 -26.79
C ARG A 705 -8.53 -17.28 -27.06
N TRP A 706 -9.09 -16.67 -26.00
CA TRP A 706 -9.81 -15.40 -26.10
C TRP A 706 -8.89 -14.27 -26.58
N PRO A 707 -9.37 -13.33 -27.42
CA PRO A 707 -8.55 -12.20 -27.87
C PRO A 707 -8.30 -11.21 -26.73
N ALA A 708 -7.12 -10.61 -26.70
CA ALA A 708 -6.77 -9.46 -25.87
C ALA A 708 -6.11 -8.39 -26.74
N ILE A 709 -6.40 -7.12 -26.50
CA ILE A 709 -5.83 -6.00 -27.26
C ILE A 709 -4.73 -5.35 -26.43
N VAL A 710 -3.56 -5.14 -27.02
CA VAL A 710 -2.50 -4.29 -26.47
C VAL A 710 -2.54 -2.95 -27.20
N LEU A 711 -3.04 -1.92 -26.51
CA LEU A 711 -3.18 -0.57 -27.04
C LEU A 711 -2.00 0.29 -26.56
N ARG A 712 -0.99 0.49 -27.41
CA ARG A 712 0.19 1.31 -27.10
C ARG A 712 0.05 2.71 -27.69
N THR A 713 -0.28 3.67 -26.83
CA THR A 713 -0.45 5.09 -27.18
C THR A 713 0.36 5.98 -26.22
N PRO A 714 0.75 7.22 -26.56
CA PRO A 714 1.44 8.08 -25.62
C PRO A 714 0.57 8.38 -24.38
N LYS A 715 1.10 8.28 -23.15
CA LYS A 715 0.39 8.78 -21.97
C LYS A 715 0.08 10.26 -22.11
N GLY A 716 -1.17 10.65 -21.83
CA GLY A 716 -1.63 12.02 -22.05
C GLY A 716 -1.74 12.41 -23.52
N TRP A 717 -1.94 11.44 -24.42
CA TRP A 717 -2.10 11.63 -25.87
C TRP A 717 -2.92 12.88 -26.20
N THR A 718 -2.43 13.71 -27.13
CA THR A 718 -2.99 15.00 -27.57
C THR A 718 -2.79 16.20 -26.61
N ALA A 719 -2.17 16.01 -25.45
CA ALA A 719 -1.70 17.14 -24.62
C ALA A 719 -0.58 17.92 -25.33
N PRO A 720 -0.24 19.14 -24.85
CA PRO A 720 0.98 19.80 -25.29
C PRO A 720 2.19 18.86 -25.18
N ALA A 721 3.08 18.89 -26.17
CA ALA A 721 4.24 18.00 -26.20
C ALA A 721 5.18 18.27 -25.02
N GLU A 722 5.39 19.55 -24.69
CA GLU A 722 6.31 19.99 -23.64
C GLU A 722 5.74 21.17 -22.84
N LEU A 723 6.17 21.29 -21.59
CA LEU A 723 5.95 22.43 -20.71
C LEU A 723 7.23 22.72 -19.94
N ASP A 724 7.70 23.96 -19.95
CA ASP A 724 8.93 24.40 -19.27
C ASP A 724 10.18 23.55 -19.62
N GLY A 725 10.31 23.11 -20.88
CA GLY A 725 11.43 22.25 -21.34
C GLY A 725 11.34 20.79 -20.90
N HIS A 726 10.20 20.36 -20.35
CA HIS A 726 9.95 18.97 -19.99
C HIS A 726 8.86 18.34 -20.86
N ARG A 727 9.09 17.12 -21.34
CA ARG A 727 8.06 16.32 -22.02
C ARG A 727 6.86 16.10 -21.12
N LEU A 728 5.69 16.35 -21.68
CA LEU A 728 4.39 16.23 -21.04
C LEU A 728 3.63 15.04 -21.65
N GLU A 729 3.25 15.12 -22.93
CA GLU A 729 2.75 13.96 -23.69
C GLU A 729 3.84 12.86 -23.79
N GLY A 730 3.43 11.60 -23.62
CA GLY A 730 4.33 10.46 -23.59
C GLY A 730 5.22 10.45 -22.36
N SER A 731 4.78 11.08 -21.26
CA SER A 731 5.49 11.12 -19.98
C SER A 731 4.54 10.90 -18.81
N TRP A 732 5.08 10.45 -17.67
CA TRP A 732 4.36 10.38 -16.40
C TRP A 732 3.83 11.75 -15.95
N ARG A 733 4.45 12.86 -16.40
CA ARG A 733 4.02 14.24 -16.09
C ARG A 733 2.59 14.56 -16.55
N ALA A 734 2.07 13.84 -17.55
CA ALA A 734 0.68 13.99 -17.97
C ALA A 734 -0.32 13.23 -17.09
N HIS A 735 0.12 12.51 -16.05
CA HIS A 735 -0.75 11.63 -15.26
C HIS A 735 -1.93 12.37 -14.60
N GLN A 736 -1.66 13.43 -13.84
CA GLN A 736 -2.68 14.24 -13.17
C GLN A 736 -3.13 15.41 -14.05
N VAL A 737 -2.81 16.65 -13.64
CA VAL A 737 -3.15 17.90 -14.33
C VAL A 737 -1.93 18.34 -15.16
N PRO A 738 -1.99 18.28 -16.50
CA PRO A 738 -0.80 18.50 -17.33
C PRO A 738 -0.24 19.93 -17.28
N ILE A 739 -1.09 20.95 -17.14
CA ILE A 739 -0.70 22.37 -17.13
C ILE A 739 -1.09 22.95 -15.76
N PRO A 740 -0.21 22.88 -14.75
CA PRO A 740 -0.50 23.49 -13.45
C PRO A 740 -0.34 25.02 -13.52
N ARG A 741 -0.93 25.74 -12.56
CA ARG A 741 -0.82 27.21 -12.38
C ARG A 741 -1.36 28.06 -13.53
N VAL A 742 -2.32 27.57 -14.32
CA VAL A 742 -2.92 28.35 -15.43
C VAL A 742 -3.63 29.63 -14.97
N LYS A 743 -4.01 29.75 -13.69
CA LYS A 743 -4.61 30.97 -13.15
C LYS A 743 -3.59 32.08 -12.88
N ASP A 744 -2.38 31.68 -12.49
CA ASP A 744 -1.35 32.59 -11.99
C ASP A 744 -0.30 32.91 -13.06
N ASP A 745 -0.37 32.24 -14.22
CA ASP A 745 0.58 32.34 -15.32
C ASP A 745 -0.15 32.56 -16.65
N PRO A 746 -0.14 33.79 -17.20
CA PRO A 746 -0.81 34.12 -18.46
C PRO A 746 -0.32 33.29 -19.66
N ALA A 747 0.96 32.88 -19.68
CA ALA A 747 1.49 32.07 -20.77
C ALA A 747 0.91 30.65 -20.74
N ARG A 748 0.71 30.10 -19.54
CA ARG A 748 0.04 28.80 -19.34
C ARG A 748 -1.46 28.87 -19.59
N LEU A 749 -2.12 29.97 -19.24
CA LEU A 749 -3.53 30.20 -19.59
C LEU A 749 -3.72 30.19 -21.11
N ALA A 750 -2.85 30.90 -21.84
CA ALA A 750 -2.86 30.92 -23.29
C ALA A 750 -2.52 29.54 -23.90
N LEU A 751 -1.63 28.76 -23.25
CA LEU A 751 -1.35 27.38 -23.66
C LEU A 751 -2.57 26.48 -23.48
N LEU A 752 -3.28 26.58 -22.36
CA LEU A 752 -4.53 25.85 -22.12
C LEU A 752 -5.59 26.22 -23.16
N GLU A 753 -5.76 27.50 -23.47
CA GLU A 753 -6.71 27.93 -24.51
C GLU A 753 -6.34 27.37 -25.89
N ARG A 754 -5.06 27.44 -26.29
CA ARG A 754 -4.60 26.83 -27.55
C ARG A 754 -4.83 25.33 -27.60
N TRP A 755 -4.61 24.63 -26.49
CA TRP A 755 -4.84 23.21 -26.39
C TRP A 755 -6.33 22.86 -26.50
N LEU A 756 -7.21 23.56 -25.78
CA LEU A 756 -8.65 23.35 -25.91
C LEU A 756 -9.16 23.67 -27.33
N ARG A 757 -8.63 24.72 -27.97
CA ARG A 757 -8.97 25.09 -29.35
C ARG A 757 -8.42 24.11 -30.39
N SER A 758 -7.38 23.33 -30.10
CA SER A 758 -6.83 22.35 -31.06
C SER A 758 -7.82 21.23 -31.39
N TYR A 759 -8.79 20.97 -30.52
CA TYR A 759 -9.89 20.04 -30.77
C TYR A 759 -10.97 20.60 -31.72
N ARG A 760 -10.94 21.91 -32.01
CA ARG A 760 -11.91 22.65 -32.85
C ARG A 760 -13.36 22.51 -32.35
N PRO A 761 -13.66 22.95 -31.11
CA PRO A 761 -14.99 22.79 -30.51
C PRO A 761 -16.12 23.39 -31.35
N GLU A 762 -15.85 24.41 -32.17
CA GLU A 762 -16.80 25.00 -33.13
C GLU A 762 -17.26 24.04 -34.24
N GLU A 763 -16.50 22.98 -34.53
CA GLU A 763 -16.91 21.90 -35.43
C GLU A 763 -17.72 20.81 -34.71
N LEU A 764 -17.68 20.79 -33.37
CA LEU A 764 -18.17 19.69 -32.53
C LEU A 764 -19.47 20.04 -31.80
N PHE A 765 -19.69 21.33 -31.52
CA PHE A 765 -20.88 21.86 -30.85
C PHE A 765 -21.49 23.01 -31.65
N ASP A 766 -22.82 23.07 -31.70
CA ASP A 766 -23.55 24.11 -32.43
C ASP A 766 -23.67 25.42 -31.63
N ALA A 767 -24.47 26.38 -32.15
CA ALA A 767 -24.67 27.67 -31.50
C ALA A 767 -25.38 27.60 -30.14
N SER A 768 -26.14 26.53 -29.87
CA SER A 768 -26.79 26.27 -28.58
C SER A 768 -25.90 25.54 -27.57
N GLY A 769 -24.76 25.03 -28.03
CA GLY A 769 -23.85 24.19 -27.26
C GLY A 769 -24.18 22.70 -27.29
N ALA A 770 -25.15 22.30 -28.11
CA ALA A 770 -25.46 20.89 -28.34
C ALA A 770 -24.40 20.23 -29.24
N PRO A 771 -24.05 18.95 -29.04
CA PRO A 771 -23.20 18.21 -29.96
C PRO A 771 -23.81 18.16 -31.36
N VAL A 772 -23.02 18.47 -32.40
CA VAL A 772 -23.49 18.43 -33.79
C VAL A 772 -23.88 17.01 -34.23
N PRO A 773 -24.70 16.83 -35.29
CA PRO A 773 -25.09 15.50 -35.76
C PRO A 773 -23.92 14.54 -36.00
N LEU A 774 -22.79 15.04 -36.51
CA LEU A 774 -21.58 14.24 -36.73
C LEU A 774 -21.06 13.56 -35.44
N VAL A 775 -21.14 14.26 -34.30
CA VAL A 775 -20.75 13.71 -32.98
C VAL A 775 -21.87 12.85 -32.41
N ARG A 776 -23.11 13.35 -32.42
CA ARG A 776 -24.26 12.66 -31.82
C ARG A 776 -24.56 11.31 -32.47
N GLU A 777 -24.41 11.20 -33.79
CA GLU A 777 -24.67 9.97 -34.54
C GLU A 777 -23.52 8.95 -34.46
N ALA A 778 -22.38 9.31 -33.85
CA ALA A 778 -21.30 8.38 -33.56
C ALA A 778 -21.63 7.45 -32.39
N ALA A 779 -22.54 7.87 -31.49
CA ALA A 779 -22.98 7.07 -30.35
C ALA A 779 -24.16 6.13 -30.73
N PRO A 780 -24.28 4.97 -30.04
CA PRO A 780 -25.47 4.12 -30.09
C PRO A 780 -26.72 4.83 -29.52
N ARG A 781 -27.87 4.15 -29.58
CA ARG A 781 -29.15 4.67 -29.05
C ARG A 781 -29.77 3.71 -28.03
N GLY A 782 -30.59 4.25 -27.13
CA GLY A 782 -31.32 3.48 -26.12
C GLY A 782 -30.40 2.71 -25.17
N GLU A 783 -30.83 1.55 -24.71
CA GLU A 783 -30.11 0.66 -23.78
C GLU A 783 -28.85 0.01 -24.40
N ARG A 784 -28.61 0.17 -25.70
CA ARG A 784 -27.38 -0.28 -26.35
C ARG A 784 -26.19 0.66 -26.09
N ARG A 785 -26.44 1.88 -25.62
CA ARG A 785 -25.38 2.78 -25.16
C ARG A 785 -24.69 2.18 -23.95
N MET A 786 -23.36 2.25 -23.88
CA MET A 786 -22.64 1.63 -22.77
C MET A 786 -22.93 2.31 -21.43
N GLY A 787 -23.22 3.62 -21.42
CA GLY A 787 -23.68 4.34 -20.23
C GLY A 787 -25.10 3.97 -19.79
N ALA A 788 -25.94 3.47 -20.69
CA ALA A 788 -27.35 3.11 -20.43
C ALA A 788 -27.58 1.60 -20.41
N SER A 789 -26.52 0.79 -20.41
CA SER A 789 -26.62 -0.66 -20.40
C SER A 789 -27.30 -1.11 -19.10
N PRO A 790 -28.33 -1.97 -19.14
CA PRO A 790 -28.97 -2.46 -17.93
C PRO A 790 -28.01 -3.31 -17.08
N HIS A 791 -26.97 -3.89 -17.69
CA HIS A 791 -25.91 -4.59 -16.96
C HIS A 791 -25.08 -3.66 -16.07
N ALA A 792 -25.08 -2.35 -16.34
CA ALA A 792 -24.42 -1.36 -15.49
C ALA A 792 -25.29 -0.86 -14.31
N ASN A 793 -26.55 -1.31 -14.27
CA ASN A 793 -27.51 -1.06 -13.20
C ASN A 793 -28.19 -2.39 -12.82
N GLY A 794 -27.38 -3.39 -12.43
CA GLY A 794 -27.81 -4.79 -12.34
C GLY A 794 -29.04 -5.06 -11.47
N GLY A 795 -29.40 -4.16 -10.56
CA GLY A 795 -30.66 -4.23 -9.81
C GLY A 795 -31.89 -4.31 -10.72
N VAL A 796 -31.89 -3.66 -11.90
CA VAL A 796 -32.98 -3.78 -12.89
C VAL A 796 -33.08 -5.17 -13.50
N LEU A 797 -31.99 -5.93 -13.51
CA LEU A 797 -31.90 -7.30 -14.04
C LEU A 797 -32.09 -8.36 -12.95
N LYS A 798 -31.94 -7.96 -11.68
CA LYS A 798 -32.03 -8.83 -10.52
C LYS A 798 -33.38 -9.51 -10.46
N LYS A 799 -33.34 -10.81 -10.19
CA LYS A 799 -34.53 -11.60 -9.84
C LYS A 799 -34.26 -12.32 -8.53
N ALA A 800 -35.24 -12.36 -7.65
CA ALA A 800 -35.15 -13.08 -6.39
C ALA A 800 -34.80 -14.56 -6.63
N LEU A 801 -34.03 -15.14 -5.71
CA LEU A 801 -33.74 -16.58 -5.72
C LEU A 801 -35.00 -17.39 -5.39
N LEU A 802 -35.15 -18.51 -6.07
CA LEU A 802 -36.05 -19.58 -5.63
C LEU A 802 -35.35 -20.34 -4.51
N LEU A 803 -35.67 -19.98 -3.26
CA LEU A 803 -35.06 -20.59 -2.08
C LEU A 803 -35.94 -21.76 -1.60
N PRO A 804 -35.38 -22.97 -1.39
CA PRO A 804 -36.09 -24.03 -0.68
C PRO A 804 -36.36 -23.60 0.77
N ASP A 805 -37.28 -24.28 1.44
CA ASP A 805 -37.51 -24.03 2.86
C ASP A 805 -36.32 -24.53 3.68
N PHE A 806 -35.51 -23.61 4.21
CA PHE A 806 -34.31 -23.93 5.00
C PHE A 806 -34.62 -24.77 6.25
N ARG A 807 -35.87 -24.72 6.74
CA ARG A 807 -36.32 -25.51 7.90
C ARG A 807 -36.30 -27.02 7.61
N GLY A 808 -36.38 -27.43 6.35
CA GLY A 808 -36.24 -28.83 5.93
C GLY A 808 -34.84 -29.42 6.10
N TYR A 809 -33.83 -28.58 6.35
CA TYR A 809 -32.43 -28.98 6.55
C TYR A 809 -32.02 -28.96 8.02
N ALA A 810 -32.98 -28.75 8.92
CA ALA A 810 -32.75 -28.62 10.36
C ALA A 810 -32.00 -29.82 10.94
N VAL A 811 -31.06 -29.55 11.84
CA VAL A 811 -30.47 -30.56 12.71
C VAL A 811 -31.42 -30.82 13.89
N PRO A 812 -31.76 -32.09 14.19
CA PRO A 812 -32.58 -32.41 15.36
C PRO A 812 -31.89 -32.01 16.66
N VAL A 813 -32.61 -31.26 17.50
CA VAL A 813 -32.19 -30.87 18.85
C VAL A 813 -33.25 -31.34 19.84
N PRO A 814 -33.17 -32.60 20.32
CA PRO A 814 -34.13 -33.13 21.30
C PRO A 814 -34.15 -32.32 22.60
N ALA A 815 -32.96 -31.91 23.04
CA ALA A 815 -32.74 -30.96 24.11
C ALA A 815 -31.45 -30.16 23.84
N PRO A 816 -31.31 -28.93 24.40
CA PRO A 816 -30.14 -28.10 24.18
C PRO A 816 -28.85 -28.76 24.68
N GLY A 817 -27.81 -28.75 23.85
CA GLY A 817 -26.46 -29.20 24.22
C GLY A 817 -26.29 -30.71 24.38
N GLU A 818 -27.22 -31.53 23.86
CA GLU A 818 -27.11 -33.00 23.87
C GLU A 818 -26.61 -33.60 22.55
N SER A 819 -26.95 -32.98 21.41
CA SER A 819 -26.55 -33.45 20.08
C SER A 819 -25.36 -32.66 19.53
N ARG A 820 -24.59 -33.29 18.63
CA ARG A 820 -23.48 -32.65 17.90
C ARG A 820 -23.69 -32.76 16.40
N ALA A 821 -23.31 -31.72 15.66
CA ALA A 821 -23.30 -31.70 14.20
C ALA A 821 -22.21 -30.77 13.67
N GLU A 822 -21.72 -31.05 12.46
CA GLU A 822 -20.88 -30.11 11.69
C GLU A 822 -21.77 -28.97 11.20
N ASN A 823 -21.56 -27.73 11.66
CA ASN A 823 -22.51 -26.64 11.42
C ASN A 823 -22.70 -26.32 9.93
N THR A 824 -21.63 -26.33 9.13
CA THR A 824 -21.69 -25.96 7.71
C THR A 824 -22.20 -27.08 6.80
N ARG A 825 -22.24 -28.34 7.24
CA ARG A 825 -22.68 -29.47 6.41
C ARG A 825 -24.19 -29.39 6.04
N PRO A 826 -25.12 -29.09 6.96
CA PRO A 826 -26.51 -28.77 6.61
C PRO A 826 -26.64 -27.56 5.67
N LEU A 827 -25.82 -26.52 5.85
CA LEU A 827 -25.77 -25.38 4.96
C LEU A 827 -25.36 -25.80 3.53
N GLY A 828 -24.37 -26.68 3.37
CA GLY A 828 -24.01 -27.24 2.08
C GLY A 828 -25.17 -27.94 1.37
N ALA A 829 -26.01 -28.68 2.11
CA ALA A 829 -27.21 -29.32 1.56
C ALA A 829 -28.30 -28.32 1.17
N PHE A 830 -28.47 -27.24 1.95
CA PHE A 830 -29.36 -26.14 1.59
C PHE A 830 -28.88 -25.42 0.31
N LEU A 831 -27.60 -25.03 0.25
CA LEU A 831 -27.00 -24.37 -0.90
C LEU A 831 -27.01 -25.23 -2.16
N ARG A 832 -26.91 -26.56 -2.04
CA ARG A 832 -27.10 -27.50 -3.15
C ARG A 832 -28.47 -27.30 -3.80
N ASP A 833 -29.53 -27.24 -3.02
CA ASP A 833 -30.88 -27.13 -3.58
C ASP A 833 -31.21 -25.69 -4.01
N VAL A 834 -30.64 -24.66 -3.36
CA VAL A 834 -30.62 -23.29 -3.89
C VAL A 834 -29.99 -23.27 -5.29
N MET A 835 -28.83 -23.90 -5.46
CA MET A 835 -28.12 -23.94 -6.73
C MET A 835 -28.92 -24.70 -7.82
N ARG A 836 -29.57 -25.83 -7.47
CA ARG A 836 -30.45 -26.58 -8.39
C ARG A 836 -31.63 -25.74 -8.89
N GLN A 837 -32.25 -24.97 -8.00
CA GLN A 837 -33.41 -24.15 -8.35
C GLN A 837 -33.04 -22.87 -9.10
N ASN A 838 -31.77 -22.45 -9.05
CA ASN A 838 -31.29 -21.20 -9.63
C ASN A 838 -30.09 -21.42 -10.57
N PRO A 839 -30.22 -22.28 -11.60
CA PRO A 839 -29.09 -22.80 -12.38
C PRO A 839 -28.37 -21.75 -13.23
N THR A 840 -28.86 -20.51 -13.32
CA THR A 840 -28.23 -19.41 -14.07
C THR A 840 -28.08 -18.13 -13.25
N ARG A 841 -28.43 -18.16 -11.95
CA ARG A 841 -28.52 -16.97 -11.09
C ARG A 841 -27.79 -17.09 -9.76
N PHE A 842 -27.37 -18.29 -9.37
CA PHE A 842 -26.58 -18.53 -8.16
C PHE A 842 -25.25 -19.21 -8.48
N ARG A 843 -24.17 -18.75 -7.84
CA ARG A 843 -22.85 -19.40 -7.86
C ARG A 843 -22.24 -19.44 -6.47
N LEU A 844 -21.41 -20.47 -6.25
CA LEU A 844 -20.57 -20.59 -5.06
C LEU A 844 -19.12 -20.38 -5.45
N PHE A 845 -18.40 -19.59 -4.66
CA PHE A 845 -16.99 -19.32 -4.82
C PHE A 845 -16.23 -19.82 -3.59
N GLY A 846 -15.03 -20.36 -3.78
CA GLY A 846 -14.18 -20.81 -2.68
C GLY A 846 -12.71 -20.95 -3.11
N PRO A 847 -11.73 -20.48 -2.33
CA PRO A 847 -10.32 -20.45 -2.75
C PRO A 847 -9.62 -21.81 -2.62
N ASP A 848 -10.14 -22.82 -3.33
CA ASP A 848 -9.78 -24.25 -3.17
C ASP A 848 -10.20 -24.84 -1.81
N GLU A 849 -11.26 -24.28 -1.23
CA GLU A 849 -11.68 -24.57 0.15
C GLU A 849 -13.10 -25.09 0.27
N THR A 850 -13.90 -25.16 -0.80
CA THR A 850 -15.34 -25.51 -0.70
C THR A 850 -15.56 -26.84 0.01
N SER A 851 -14.79 -27.87 -0.36
CA SER A 851 -14.84 -29.18 0.30
C SER A 851 -14.29 -29.13 1.71
N SER A 852 -13.19 -28.39 1.91
CA SER A 852 -12.58 -28.23 3.24
C SER A 852 -13.56 -27.57 4.21
N ASN A 853 -14.35 -26.62 3.74
CA ASN A 853 -15.38 -25.88 4.48
C ASN A 853 -16.70 -26.66 4.64
N ARG A 854 -16.71 -27.96 4.27
CA ARG A 854 -17.85 -28.91 4.34
C ARG A 854 -19.07 -28.49 3.53
N LEU A 855 -18.85 -27.77 2.42
CA LEU A 855 -19.91 -27.40 1.49
C LEU A 855 -20.01 -28.36 0.28
N ASP A 856 -19.28 -29.48 0.28
CA ASP A 856 -19.15 -30.41 -0.85
C ASP A 856 -20.47 -31.03 -1.36
N ALA A 857 -21.55 -30.99 -0.56
CA ALA A 857 -22.89 -31.40 -1.01
C ALA A 857 -23.37 -30.60 -2.25
N VAL A 858 -22.90 -29.37 -2.45
CA VAL A 858 -23.22 -28.57 -3.64
C VAL A 858 -22.75 -29.25 -4.93
N TYR A 859 -21.75 -30.13 -4.89
CA TYR A 859 -21.28 -30.86 -6.06
C TYR A 859 -22.29 -31.88 -6.60
N GLU A 860 -23.35 -32.19 -5.85
CA GLU A 860 -24.50 -32.97 -6.33
C GLU A 860 -25.46 -32.12 -7.16
N ALA A 861 -25.42 -30.79 -7.01
CA ALA A 861 -26.19 -29.84 -7.82
C ALA A 861 -25.40 -29.41 -9.05
N SER A 862 -24.15 -29.02 -8.83
CA SER A 862 -23.24 -28.67 -9.91
C SER A 862 -21.80 -28.81 -9.47
N ARG A 863 -20.99 -29.33 -10.40
CA ARG A 863 -19.55 -29.57 -10.24
C ARG A 863 -18.74 -28.25 -10.24
N LYS A 864 -17.42 -28.36 -10.09
CA LYS A 864 -16.46 -27.26 -10.19
C LYS A 864 -16.20 -26.88 -11.63
N LEU A 865 -16.29 -25.60 -11.93
CA LEU A 865 -16.04 -25.06 -13.26
C LEU A 865 -14.57 -25.27 -13.65
N TRP A 866 -14.33 -26.08 -14.67
CA TRP A 866 -12.99 -26.36 -15.18
C TRP A 866 -12.98 -26.50 -16.70
N LEU A 867 -12.23 -25.63 -17.38
CA LEU A 867 -12.08 -25.63 -18.84
C LEU A 867 -10.64 -25.94 -19.29
N ALA A 868 -9.72 -26.16 -18.34
CA ALA A 868 -8.37 -26.59 -18.67
C ALA A 868 -8.32 -28.09 -18.98
N GLU A 869 -7.12 -28.56 -19.36
CA GLU A 869 -6.89 -29.98 -19.59
C GLU A 869 -7.16 -30.78 -18.31
N ARG A 870 -7.54 -32.05 -18.50
CA ARG A 870 -7.86 -32.99 -17.42
C ARG A 870 -7.15 -34.31 -17.69
N PHE A 871 -6.71 -34.96 -16.63
CA PHE A 871 -6.19 -36.32 -16.64
C PHE A 871 -7.27 -37.31 -16.18
N PRO A 872 -7.18 -38.60 -16.54
CA PRO A 872 -8.12 -39.62 -16.06
C PRO A 872 -8.26 -39.67 -14.53
N GLU A 873 -7.19 -39.38 -13.80
CA GLU A 873 -7.14 -39.35 -12.33
C GLU A 873 -8.00 -38.22 -11.73
N ASP A 874 -8.26 -37.13 -12.48
CA ASP A 874 -9.08 -36.02 -11.99
C ASP A 874 -10.57 -36.39 -11.81
N GLU A 875 -11.03 -37.48 -12.43
CA GLU A 875 -12.39 -38.00 -12.23
C GLU A 875 -12.56 -38.65 -10.84
N ASP A 876 -11.46 -39.04 -10.17
CA ASP A 876 -11.48 -39.55 -8.80
C ASP A 876 -11.53 -38.40 -7.78
N GLY A 877 -12.75 -37.94 -7.50
CA GLY A 877 -13.00 -36.95 -6.44
C GLY A 877 -12.77 -35.49 -6.84
N GLY A 878 -12.20 -35.20 -8.02
CA GLY A 878 -11.99 -33.82 -8.48
C GLY A 878 -13.28 -33.04 -8.74
N ARG A 879 -14.40 -33.73 -9.05
CA ARG A 879 -15.73 -33.13 -9.30
C ARG A 879 -15.69 -31.97 -10.31
N LEU A 880 -14.91 -32.10 -11.37
CA LEU A 880 -14.71 -31.07 -12.39
C LEU A 880 -15.77 -31.18 -13.50
N ALA A 881 -16.25 -30.05 -14.02
CA ALA A 881 -17.08 -29.99 -15.22
C ALA A 881 -16.96 -28.65 -15.95
N PRO A 882 -17.01 -28.63 -17.30
CA PRO A 882 -17.04 -27.40 -18.07
C PRO A 882 -18.25 -26.51 -17.77
N ASP A 883 -19.36 -27.09 -17.30
CA ASP A 883 -20.60 -26.41 -16.93
C ASP A 883 -20.79 -26.30 -15.40
N GLY A 884 -19.72 -26.40 -14.62
CA GLY A 884 -19.79 -26.24 -13.16
C GLY A 884 -20.27 -24.87 -12.67
N ARG A 885 -20.94 -24.80 -11.52
CA ARG A 885 -21.41 -23.58 -10.85
C ARG A 885 -20.64 -23.22 -9.59
N VAL A 886 -19.79 -24.13 -9.13
CA VAL A 886 -18.79 -23.84 -8.12
C VAL A 886 -17.54 -23.32 -8.83
N VAL A 887 -17.01 -22.18 -8.41
CA VAL A 887 -15.80 -21.59 -8.98
C VAL A 887 -14.71 -21.64 -7.91
N GLU A 888 -13.63 -22.35 -8.20
CA GLU A 888 -12.48 -22.44 -7.31
C GLU A 888 -11.19 -22.02 -8.02
N MET A 889 -10.39 -21.26 -7.30
CA MET A 889 -9.05 -20.82 -7.64
C MET A 889 -8.38 -20.39 -6.34
N LEU A 890 -7.12 -20.74 -6.10
CA LEU A 890 -6.39 -20.31 -4.90
C LEU A 890 -6.02 -18.82 -5.01
N SER A 891 -7.03 -17.95 -4.91
CA SER A 891 -6.96 -16.50 -4.95
C SER A 891 -8.29 -15.90 -4.48
N GLU A 892 -8.31 -15.44 -3.23
CA GLU A 892 -9.44 -14.74 -2.61
C GLU A 892 -9.78 -13.49 -3.44
N HIS A 893 -8.77 -12.71 -3.84
CA HIS A 893 -8.94 -11.52 -4.68
C HIS A 893 -9.71 -11.78 -5.98
N THR A 894 -9.36 -12.86 -6.69
CA THR A 894 -9.97 -13.15 -7.99
C THR A 894 -11.40 -13.64 -7.82
N LEU A 895 -11.64 -14.48 -6.82
CA LEU A 895 -12.95 -15.04 -6.54
C LEU A 895 -13.93 -14.01 -5.99
N GLU A 896 -13.47 -13.16 -5.06
CA GLU A 896 -14.27 -12.04 -4.56
C GLU A 896 -14.62 -11.08 -5.70
N GLY A 897 -13.64 -10.68 -6.52
CA GLY A 897 -13.91 -9.79 -7.66
C GLY A 897 -14.85 -10.41 -8.71
N MET A 898 -14.77 -11.73 -8.93
CA MET A 898 -15.75 -12.43 -9.77
C MET A 898 -17.15 -12.43 -9.14
N LEU A 899 -17.25 -12.61 -7.82
CA LEU A 899 -18.52 -12.52 -7.11
C LEU A 899 -19.08 -11.10 -7.18
N GLU A 900 -18.30 -10.06 -6.88
CA GLU A 900 -18.74 -8.67 -6.98
C GLU A 900 -19.29 -8.34 -8.38
N GLY A 901 -18.54 -8.67 -9.45
CA GLY A 901 -19.00 -8.46 -10.83
C GLY A 901 -20.28 -9.23 -11.17
N TYR A 902 -20.47 -10.41 -10.56
CA TYR A 902 -21.68 -11.22 -10.68
C TYR A 902 -22.90 -10.55 -10.02
N LEU A 903 -22.70 -10.00 -8.83
CA LEU A 903 -23.74 -9.30 -8.06
C LEU A 903 -24.13 -7.98 -8.75
N LEU A 904 -23.13 -7.20 -9.15
CA LEU A 904 -23.31 -5.90 -9.82
C LEU A 904 -24.03 -5.99 -11.16
N THR A 905 -24.08 -7.18 -11.76
CA THR A 905 -24.85 -7.50 -12.98
C THR A 905 -26.16 -8.25 -12.70
N GLY A 906 -26.66 -8.21 -11.45
CA GLY A 906 -28.01 -8.61 -11.09
C GLY A 906 -28.18 -10.08 -10.68
N ARG A 907 -27.12 -10.74 -10.22
CA ARG A 907 -27.17 -12.17 -9.83
C ARG A 907 -26.76 -12.35 -8.37
N HIS A 908 -26.68 -13.59 -7.90
CA HIS A 908 -26.49 -13.92 -6.49
C HIS A 908 -25.32 -14.88 -6.28
N GLY A 909 -24.66 -14.79 -5.15
CA GLY A 909 -23.64 -15.78 -4.81
C GLY A 909 -23.21 -15.73 -3.36
N LEU A 910 -22.27 -16.61 -3.06
CA LEU A 910 -21.62 -16.72 -1.76
C LEU A 910 -20.15 -17.08 -1.97
N LEU A 911 -19.26 -16.42 -1.22
CA LEU A 911 -17.86 -16.80 -1.10
C LEU A 911 -17.65 -17.45 0.27
N SER A 912 -17.10 -18.66 0.31
CA SER A 912 -16.62 -19.28 1.56
C SER A 912 -15.11 -19.23 1.62
N THR A 913 -14.54 -18.81 2.75
CA THR A 913 -13.09 -18.71 2.94
C THR A 913 -12.70 -19.03 4.38
N TYR A 914 -11.45 -19.46 4.58
CA TYR A 914 -10.83 -19.56 5.91
C TYR A 914 -10.76 -18.20 6.60
N GLU A 915 -10.96 -18.19 7.91
CA GLU A 915 -11.07 -16.95 8.68
C GLU A 915 -9.83 -16.06 8.61
N ALA A 916 -8.64 -16.57 8.85
CA ALA A 916 -7.44 -15.73 8.78
C ALA A 916 -7.14 -15.20 7.38
N PHE A 917 -7.66 -15.84 6.33
CA PHE A 917 -7.36 -15.49 4.93
C PHE A 917 -8.39 -14.57 4.30
N VAL A 918 -9.55 -14.36 4.93
CA VAL A 918 -10.46 -13.28 4.52
C VAL A 918 -9.76 -11.92 4.53
N HIS A 919 -8.73 -11.74 5.37
CA HIS A 919 -7.90 -10.53 5.39
C HIS A 919 -7.20 -10.21 4.07
N ILE A 920 -7.02 -11.19 3.19
CA ILE A 920 -6.46 -10.98 1.85
C ILE A 920 -7.36 -10.05 1.02
N ILE A 921 -8.67 -10.03 1.29
CA ILE A 921 -9.65 -9.18 0.59
C ILE A 921 -10.15 -8.00 1.42
N ASP A 922 -9.48 -7.65 2.53
CA ASP A 922 -9.87 -6.52 3.40
C ASP A 922 -10.20 -5.26 2.60
N SER A 923 -9.33 -4.93 1.65
CA SER A 923 -9.49 -3.72 0.85
C SER A 923 -10.57 -3.85 -0.22
N MET A 924 -10.79 -5.02 -0.81
CA MET A 924 -11.89 -5.26 -1.75
C MET A 924 -13.25 -5.11 -1.07
N PHE A 925 -13.42 -5.76 0.09
CA PHE A 925 -14.56 -5.55 0.99
C PHE A 925 -14.79 -4.05 1.25
N ASN A 926 -13.71 -3.31 1.55
CA ASN A 926 -13.81 -1.87 1.80
C ASN A 926 -14.31 -1.09 0.57
N GLN A 927 -13.88 -1.43 -0.63
CA GLN A 927 -14.32 -0.77 -1.86
C GLN A 927 -15.78 -1.11 -2.19
N HIS A 928 -16.18 -2.38 -2.06
CA HIS A 928 -17.57 -2.78 -2.28
C HIS A 928 -18.53 -2.12 -1.28
N ALA A 929 -18.17 -2.08 0.01
CA ALA A 929 -18.97 -1.40 1.03
C ALA A 929 -19.10 0.12 0.75
N LYS A 930 -18.05 0.78 0.24
CA LYS A 930 -18.11 2.19 -0.18
C LYS A 930 -19.00 2.37 -1.41
N TRP A 931 -18.89 1.47 -2.38
CA TRP A 931 -19.72 1.45 -3.58
C TRP A 931 -21.20 1.42 -3.19
N LEU A 932 -21.62 0.44 -2.39
CA LEU A 932 -23.00 0.31 -1.91
C LEU A 932 -23.44 1.53 -1.09
N SER A 933 -22.59 2.05 -0.21
CA SER A 933 -22.95 3.22 0.61
C SER A 933 -23.25 4.49 -0.20
N ILE A 934 -22.67 4.63 -1.40
CA ILE A 934 -23.01 5.71 -2.33
C ILE A 934 -24.25 5.32 -3.14
N CYS A 935 -24.38 4.07 -3.58
CA CYS A 935 -25.56 3.57 -4.30
C CYS A 935 -26.85 3.87 -3.54
N ASN A 936 -26.88 3.64 -2.22
CA ASN A 936 -28.04 3.89 -1.37
C ASN A 936 -28.47 5.38 -1.31
N GLN A 937 -27.68 6.30 -1.88
CA GLN A 937 -27.99 7.73 -1.98
C GLN A 937 -28.45 8.14 -3.39
N LEU A 938 -28.44 7.22 -4.35
CA LEU A 938 -28.77 7.47 -5.76
C LEU A 938 -30.16 6.94 -6.07
N SER A 939 -31.07 7.83 -6.48
CA SER A 939 -32.47 7.46 -6.75
C SER A 939 -32.70 6.62 -8.01
N TRP A 940 -31.68 6.44 -8.85
CA TRP A 940 -31.80 5.79 -10.16
C TRP A 940 -31.05 4.45 -10.24
N ARG A 941 -30.17 4.18 -9.27
CA ARG A 941 -29.39 2.95 -9.21
C ARG A 941 -30.15 1.97 -8.34
N GLU A 942 -30.60 0.89 -8.94
CA GLU A 942 -31.42 -0.11 -8.26
C GLU A 942 -30.56 -1.03 -7.40
N GLU A 943 -31.13 -1.47 -6.28
CA GLU A 943 -30.46 -2.32 -5.30
C GLU A 943 -30.02 -3.65 -5.95
N ILE A 944 -28.83 -4.14 -5.62
CA ILE A 944 -28.31 -5.43 -6.06
C ILE A 944 -28.47 -6.49 -4.96
N ALA A 945 -28.17 -7.75 -5.29
CA ALA A 945 -28.09 -8.80 -4.27
C ALA A 945 -26.87 -8.56 -3.38
N SER A 946 -27.01 -8.85 -2.09
CA SER A 946 -25.91 -8.66 -1.13
C SER A 946 -24.70 -9.53 -1.41
N LEU A 947 -23.53 -9.00 -1.04
CA LEU A 947 -22.29 -9.75 -0.96
C LEU A 947 -22.30 -10.63 0.29
N ASN A 948 -22.22 -11.95 0.12
CA ASN A 948 -22.32 -12.92 1.21
C ASN A 948 -20.98 -13.64 1.41
N LEU A 949 -20.35 -13.41 2.56
CA LEU A 949 -19.09 -14.02 2.97
C LEU A 949 -19.33 -15.01 4.11
N LEU A 950 -19.11 -16.30 3.84
CA LEU A 950 -19.03 -17.34 4.87
C LEU A 950 -17.58 -17.47 5.34
N VAL A 951 -17.32 -16.94 6.53
CA VAL A 951 -16.05 -17.03 7.24
C VAL A 951 -16.10 -18.28 8.11
N THR A 952 -15.28 -19.28 7.77
CA THR A 952 -15.27 -20.58 8.47
C THR A 952 -13.84 -21.09 8.63
N SER A 953 -13.66 -22.33 9.10
CA SER A 953 -12.37 -22.84 9.55
C SER A 953 -11.74 -21.83 10.51
N THR A 954 -12.43 -21.63 11.62
CA THR A 954 -12.22 -20.45 12.45
C THR A 954 -10.97 -20.55 13.31
N VAL A 955 -10.54 -19.42 13.87
CA VAL A 955 -9.41 -19.27 14.80
C VAL A 955 -9.36 -20.36 15.87
N TRP A 956 -10.52 -20.82 16.35
CA TRP A 956 -10.62 -21.79 17.45
C TRP A 956 -10.42 -23.25 17.03
N ARG A 957 -10.46 -23.55 15.72
CA ARG A 957 -10.49 -24.93 15.19
C ARG A 957 -9.60 -25.13 13.95
N GLN A 958 -8.45 -24.46 13.94
CA GLN A 958 -7.39 -24.63 12.94
C GLN A 958 -6.43 -25.78 13.28
N ASP A 959 -7.03 -26.96 13.52
CA ASP A 959 -6.42 -28.15 14.13
C ASP A 959 -5.13 -28.63 13.42
N HIS A 960 -5.01 -28.43 12.10
CA HIS A 960 -3.85 -28.87 11.30
C HIS A 960 -2.84 -27.77 10.97
N ASN A 961 -3.19 -26.50 11.17
CA ASN A 961 -2.46 -25.37 10.58
C ASN A 961 -1.77 -24.49 11.64
N GLY A 962 -2.44 -24.28 12.78
CA GLY A 962 -1.92 -23.49 13.89
C GLY A 962 -1.88 -21.99 13.63
N PHE A 963 -0.90 -21.31 14.25
CA PHE A 963 -0.94 -19.86 14.52
C PHE A 963 -1.14 -18.95 13.31
N THR A 964 -0.62 -19.29 12.13
CA THR A 964 -0.79 -18.43 10.93
C THR A 964 -2.21 -18.41 10.38
N HIS A 965 -3.07 -19.33 10.83
CA HIS A 965 -4.48 -19.40 10.43
C HIS A 965 -5.41 -18.88 11.53
N GLN A 966 -4.86 -18.22 12.55
CA GLN A 966 -5.57 -17.77 13.73
C GLN A 966 -5.63 -16.23 13.77
N ASP A 967 -6.55 -15.63 12.99
CA ASP A 967 -6.84 -14.20 13.04
C ASP A 967 -8.32 -13.90 12.74
N PRO A 968 -9.15 -13.62 13.77
CA PRO A 968 -10.55 -13.24 13.61
C PRO A 968 -10.75 -11.72 13.43
N GLY A 969 -9.68 -10.97 13.10
CA GLY A 969 -9.65 -9.51 13.04
C GLY A 969 -10.48 -8.87 11.92
N PHE A 970 -11.01 -9.67 11.00
CA PHE A 970 -11.84 -9.16 9.91
C PHE A 970 -13.08 -8.45 10.44
N LEU A 971 -13.61 -8.90 11.57
CA LEU A 971 -14.74 -8.26 12.22
C LEU A 971 -14.44 -6.80 12.59
N ASP A 972 -13.21 -6.49 13.02
CA ASP A 972 -12.75 -5.12 13.29
C ASP A 972 -12.70 -4.26 12.01
N VAL A 973 -12.41 -4.86 10.85
CA VAL A 973 -12.42 -4.19 9.55
C VAL A 973 -13.84 -3.84 9.11
N VAL A 974 -14.78 -4.77 9.32
CA VAL A 974 -16.19 -4.65 8.92
C VAL A 974 -16.90 -3.54 9.71
N VAL A 975 -16.70 -3.45 11.03
CA VAL A 975 -17.35 -2.42 11.86
C VAL A 975 -16.88 -0.99 11.59
N ASN A 976 -15.83 -0.80 10.77
CA ASN A 976 -15.36 0.51 10.35
C ASN A 976 -16.18 1.11 9.18
N LYS A 977 -17.14 0.36 8.62
CA LYS A 977 -17.92 0.78 7.45
C LYS A 977 -19.32 1.24 7.82
N SER A 978 -20.00 1.80 6.83
CA SER A 978 -21.33 2.37 6.98
C SER A 978 -22.32 1.33 7.52
N ALA A 979 -22.99 1.69 8.61
CA ALA A 979 -24.05 0.89 9.22
C ALA A 979 -25.22 0.59 8.26
N ALA A 980 -25.38 1.39 7.20
CA ALA A 980 -26.39 1.14 6.18
C ALA A 980 -26.15 -0.16 5.41
N VAL A 981 -24.89 -0.63 5.30
CA VAL A 981 -24.53 -1.72 4.38
C VAL A 981 -23.89 -2.94 5.06
N THR A 982 -23.27 -2.83 6.23
CA THR A 982 -22.52 -3.97 6.81
C THR A 982 -23.31 -4.78 7.83
N ARG A 983 -23.16 -6.11 7.80
CA ARG A 983 -23.77 -7.04 8.77
C ARG A 983 -22.75 -8.07 9.26
N ILE A 984 -22.79 -8.43 10.54
CA ILE A 984 -21.95 -9.48 11.14
C ILE A 984 -22.84 -10.43 11.92
N TYR A 985 -22.81 -11.72 11.54
CA TYR A 985 -23.58 -12.78 12.18
C TYR A 985 -22.65 -13.87 12.72
N LEU A 986 -22.83 -14.26 13.98
CA LEU A 986 -22.11 -15.34 14.67
C LEU A 986 -23.09 -16.40 15.19
N PRO A 987 -23.71 -17.21 14.30
CA PRO A 987 -24.65 -18.25 14.71
C PRO A 987 -23.97 -19.28 15.64
N PRO A 988 -24.58 -19.62 16.79
CA PRO A 988 -23.99 -20.57 17.74
C PRO A 988 -24.09 -22.04 17.30
N ASP A 989 -24.99 -22.37 16.38
CA ASP A 989 -25.23 -23.73 15.90
C ASP A 989 -25.74 -23.78 14.44
N ALA A 990 -25.95 -24.99 13.91
CA ALA A 990 -26.33 -25.22 12.52
C ALA A 990 -27.72 -24.65 12.16
N ASN A 991 -28.68 -24.73 13.08
CA ASN A 991 -30.05 -24.23 12.84
C ASN A 991 -30.06 -22.69 12.77
N CYS A 992 -29.30 -22.02 13.63
CA CYS A 992 -29.09 -20.58 13.53
C CYS A 992 -28.37 -20.20 12.22
N LEU A 993 -27.35 -20.97 11.82
CA LEU A 993 -26.62 -20.73 10.57
C LEU A 993 -27.55 -20.84 9.34
N LEU A 994 -28.44 -21.83 9.30
CA LEU A 994 -29.43 -21.97 8.23
C LEU A 994 -30.39 -20.77 8.16
N SER A 995 -30.88 -20.30 9.32
CA SER A 995 -31.75 -19.12 9.38
C SER A 995 -31.04 -17.84 8.92
N VAL A 996 -29.78 -17.66 9.33
CA VAL A 996 -28.95 -16.52 8.90
C VAL A 996 -28.67 -16.59 7.40
N ALA A 997 -28.32 -17.75 6.87
CA ALA A 997 -28.03 -17.92 5.46
C ALA A 997 -29.26 -17.64 4.57
N ASP A 998 -30.46 -18.10 4.95
CA ASP A 998 -31.70 -17.75 4.24
C ASP A 998 -31.95 -16.24 4.24
N HIS A 999 -31.75 -15.56 5.38
CA HIS A 999 -31.86 -14.11 5.48
C HIS A 999 -30.85 -13.40 4.55
N CYS A 1000 -29.58 -13.77 4.62
CA CYS A 1000 -28.52 -13.14 3.83
C CYS A 1000 -28.75 -13.29 2.32
N LEU A 1001 -29.18 -14.48 1.85
CA LEU A 1001 -29.49 -14.73 0.44
C LEU A 1001 -30.72 -13.97 -0.09
N ARG A 1002 -31.55 -13.40 0.79
CA ARG A 1002 -32.68 -12.52 0.46
C ARG A 1002 -32.35 -11.04 0.56
N SER A 1003 -31.29 -10.69 1.28
CA SER A 1003 -30.93 -9.30 1.52
C SER A 1003 -30.38 -8.61 0.28
N GLU A 1004 -30.48 -7.29 0.25
CA GLU A 1004 -30.12 -6.44 -0.87
C GLU A 1004 -29.22 -5.29 -0.37
N ASP A 1005 -28.24 -4.89 -1.17
CA ASP A 1005 -27.25 -3.84 -0.87
C ASP A 1005 -26.52 -3.97 0.49
N TYR A 1006 -26.37 -5.19 1.01
CA TYR A 1006 -25.53 -5.48 2.17
C TYR A 1006 -24.23 -6.17 1.80
N VAL A 1007 -23.27 -6.05 2.72
CA VAL A 1007 -22.17 -7.00 2.85
C VAL A 1007 -22.37 -7.79 4.14
N ASN A 1008 -22.75 -9.06 3.98
CA ASN A 1008 -23.05 -9.99 5.06
C ASN A 1008 -21.81 -10.82 5.38
N VAL A 1009 -21.32 -10.72 6.61
CA VAL A 1009 -20.24 -11.57 7.14
C VAL A 1009 -20.84 -12.58 8.11
N ILE A 1010 -20.80 -13.85 7.75
CA ILE A 1010 -21.31 -14.97 8.55
C ILE A 1010 -20.11 -15.76 9.08
N VAL A 1011 -19.92 -15.78 10.40
CA VAL A 1011 -18.84 -16.54 11.05
C VAL A 1011 -19.40 -17.82 11.65
N ALA A 1012 -19.00 -18.97 11.12
CA ALA A 1012 -19.43 -20.26 11.65
C ALA A 1012 -18.33 -21.31 11.43
N ASP A 1013 -17.95 -22.02 12.49
CA ASP A 1013 -17.00 -23.10 12.37
C ASP A 1013 -17.60 -24.36 11.74
N LYS A 1014 -16.77 -25.12 11.05
CA LYS A 1014 -17.19 -26.29 10.27
C LYS A 1014 -17.17 -27.61 11.05
N GLN A 1015 -16.49 -27.65 12.20
CA GLN A 1015 -16.31 -28.88 12.95
C GLN A 1015 -17.60 -29.29 13.68
N ALA A 1016 -17.60 -30.47 14.29
CA ALA A 1016 -18.73 -30.95 15.07
C ALA A 1016 -18.87 -30.18 16.40
N HIS A 1017 -19.94 -29.38 16.51
CA HIS A 1017 -20.27 -28.57 17.70
C HIS A 1017 -21.57 -29.04 18.34
N LEU A 1018 -21.75 -28.73 19.63
CA LEU A 1018 -23.05 -28.91 20.30
C LEU A 1018 -24.13 -28.08 19.61
N GLN A 1019 -25.35 -28.61 19.56
CA GLN A 1019 -26.51 -27.93 18.98
C GLN A 1019 -27.46 -27.50 20.11
N TYR A 1020 -28.03 -26.30 20.01
CA TYR A 1020 -28.70 -25.67 21.15
C TYR A 1020 -30.18 -25.40 20.89
N LEU A 1021 -30.51 -24.88 19.71
CA LEU A 1021 -31.86 -24.42 19.42
C LEU A 1021 -32.52 -25.34 18.37
N PRO A 1022 -33.72 -25.89 18.67
CA PRO A 1022 -34.56 -26.46 17.60
C PRO A 1022 -34.92 -25.35 16.60
N MET A 1023 -35.22 -25.74 15.37
CA MET A 1023 -35.38 -24.80 14.25
C MET A 1023 -36.31 -23.60 14.54
N ASP A 1024 -37.50 -23.82 15.11
CA ASP A 1024 -38.42 -22.70 15.42
C ASP A 1024 -37.85 -21.69 16.43
N ALA A 1025 -37.09 -22.18 17.41
CA ALA A 1025 -36.40 -21.33 18.38
C ALA A 1025 -35.21 -20.61 17.73
N ALA A 1026 -34.47 -21.28 16.83
CA ALA A 1026 -33.39 -20.68 16.06
C ALA A 1026 -33.90 -19.53 15.17
N VAL A 1027 -34.99 -19.73 14.44
CA VAL A 1027 -35.64 -18.67 13.64
C VAL A 1027 -36.01 -17.47 14.52
N THR A 1028 -36.66 -17.73 15.66
CA THR A 1028 -37.07 -16.67 16.59
C THR A 1028 -35.87 -15.93 17.17
N HIS A 1029 -34.79 -16.63 17.51
CA HIS A 1029 -33.57 -16.06 18.07
C HIS A 1029 -32.79 -15.24 17.04
N CYS A 1030 -32.57 -15.78 15.84
CA CYS A 1030 -31.92 -15.09 14.73
C CYS A 1030 -32.71 -13.85 14.28
N ALA A 1031 -34.04 -13.91 14.25
CA ALA A 1031 -34.87 -12.75 13.92
C ALA A 1031 -34.74 -11.60 14.93
N LYS A 1032 -34.48 -11.91 16.21
CA LYS A 1032 -34.14 -10.91 17.23
C LYS A 1032 -32.68 -10.47 17.18
N GLY A 1033 -31.79 -11.30 16.62
CA GLY A 1033 -30.35 -11.11 16.59
C GLY A 1033 -29.65 -11.34 17.94
N ILE A 1034 -30.39 -11.31 19.05
CA ILE A 1034 -29.89 -11.47 20.43
C ILE A 1034 -31.03 -11.92 21.35
N GLY A 1035 -30.72 -12.65 22.41
CA GLY A 1035 -31.76 -13.05 23.37
C GLY A 1035 -31.28 -13.81 24.59
N ILE A 1036 -32.15 -13.87 25.60
CA ILE A 1036 -32.00 -14.69 26.80
C ILE A 1036 -32.32 -16.15 26.46
N TRP A 1037 -31.53 -17.09 26.97
CA TRP A 1037 -31.83 -18.51 26.91
C TRP A 1037 -32.35 -18.98 28.26
N ASP A 1038 -33.68 -19.04 28.41
CA ASP A 1038 -34.34 -19.32 29.69
C ASP A 1038 -33.88 -20.65 30.34
N TRP A 1039 -33.57 -21.66 29.53
CA TRP A 1039 -33.08 -22.95 30.01
C TRP A 1039 -31.64 -22.88 30.57
N ALA A 1040 -30.86 -21.88 30.18
CA ALA A 1040 -29.52 -21.57 30.68
C ALA A 1040 -29.49 -20.44 31.73
N SER A 1041 -30.63 -19.81 32.01
CA SER A 1041 -30.80 -18.81 33.07
C SER A 1041 -31.40 -19.39 34.35
N SER A 1042 -31.22 -18.70 35.49
CA SER A 1042 -31.87 -18.99 36.78
C SER A 1042 -32.63 -17.79 37.36
N ASP A 1043 -32.47 -16.58 36.78
CA ASP A 1043 -32.96 -15.31 37.34
C ASP A 1043 -34.44 -14.98 37.07
N GLU A 1044 -35.26 -15.93 36.59
CA GLU A 1044 -36.66 -15.65 36.24
C GLU A 1044 -37.45 -15.20 37.49
N GLY A 1045 -37.98 -13.97 37.45
CA GLY A 1045 -38.70 -13.36 38.59
C GLY A 1045 -37.82 -12.60 39.58
N ALA A 1046 -36.50 -12.53 39.35
CA ALA A 1046 -35.54 -11.76 40.13
C ALA A 1046 -34.59 -10.95 39.23
N GLU A 1047 -33.73 -10.13 39.82
CA GLU A 1047 -32.61 -9.49 39.09
C GLU A 1047 -31.37 -10.41 39.20
N PRO A 1048 -30.62 -10.65 38.11
CA PRO A 1048 -29.48 -11.55 38.17
C PRO A 1048 -28.34 -10.99 39.02
N ASP A 1049 -27.59 -11.87 39.69
CA ASP A 1049 -26.30 -11.56 40.29
C ASP A 1049 -25.23 -11.28 39.23
N VAL A 1050 -25.35 -11.90 38.05
CA VAL A 1050 -24.41 -11.80 36.92
C VAL A 1050 -25.09 -12.13 35.59
N VAL A 1051 -24.65 -11.46 34.51
CA VAL A 1051 -24.99 -11.83 33.13
C VAL A 1051 -23.82 -12.58 32.51
N MET A 1052 -24.05 -13.81 32.05
CA MET A 1052 -23.14 -14.56 31.17
C MET A 1052 -23.60 -14.33 29.73
N ALA A 1053 -22.75 -13.73 28.90
CA ALA A 1053 -23.05 -13.44 27.51
C ALA A 1053 -22.06 -14.09 26.56
N CYS A 1054 -22.49 -14.43 25.34
CA CYS A 1054 -21.61 -15.01 24.34
C CYS A 1054 -21.99 -14.67 22.88
N ALA A 1055 -21.01 -14.71 21.98
CA ALA A 1055 -21.21 -14.65 20.53
C ALA A 1055 -20.18 -15.52 19.80
N GLY A 1056 -20.64 -16.43 18.94
CA GLY A 1056 -19.84 -17.48 18.28
C GLY A 1056 -20.06 -18.87 18.88
N ASP A 1057 -19.84 -19.91 18.09
CA ASP A 1057 -20.09 -21.32 18.43
C ASP A 1057 -19.23 -21.82 19.61
N VAL A 1058 -17.90 -21.74 19.51
CA VAL A 1058 -16.96 -22.14 20.58
C VAL A 1058 -17.14 -21.26 21.82
N ALA A 1059 -17.34 -19.96 21.62
CA ALA A 1059 -17.59 -19.03 22.71
C ALA A 1059 -18.88 -19.39 23.49
N THR A 1060 -19.92 -19.85 22.78
CA THR A 1060 -21.18 -20.30 23.37
C THR A 1060 -21.00 -21.59 24.17
N LEU A 1061 -20.28 -22.58 23.61
CA LEU A 1061 -19.96 -23.83 24.30
C LEU A 1061 -19.29 -23.57 25.66
N GLU A 1062 -18.22 -22.80 25.65
CA GLU A 1062 -17.44 -22.55 26.87
C GLU A 1062 -18.20 -21.69 27.90
N ALA A 1063 -19.05 -20.75 27.44
CA ALA A 1063 -19.91 -19.97 28.32
C ALA A 1063 -21.01 -20.82 28.98
N LEU A 1064 -21.61 -21.75 28.26
CA LEU A 1064 -22.57 -22.70 28.83
C LEU A 1064 -21.88 -23.65 29.82
N ALA A 1065 -20.72 -24.18 29.47
CA ALA A 1065 -19.97 -25.05 30.37
C ALA A 1065 -19.55 -24.30 31.66
N ALA A 1066 -19.13 -23.04 31.56
CA ALA A 1066 -18.90 -22.18 32.73
C ALA A 1066 -20.16 -22.02 33.59
N THR A 1067 -21.31 -21.80 32.94
CA THR A 1067 -22.61 -21.67 33.60
C THR A 1067 -22.99 -22.94 34.37
N ALA A 1068 -22.77 -24.12 33.78
CA ALA A 1068 -23.00 -25.39 34.46
C ALA A 1068 -22.09 -25.58 35.70
N LEU A 1069 -20.80 -25.24 35.57
CA LEU A 1069 -19.85 -25.30 36.69
C LEU A 1069 -20.23 -24.35 37.84
N LEU A 1070 -20.73 -23.16 37.50
CA LEU A 1070 -21.21 -22.19 38.48
C LEU A 1070 -22.48 -22.66 39.18
N ARG A 1071 -23.42 -23.28 38.46
CA ARG A 1071 -24.65 -23.87 39.03
C ARG A 1071 -24.33 -24.99 40.01
N GLU A 1072 -23.35 -25.83 39.69
CA GLU A 1072 -22.88 -26.89 40.59
C GLU A 1072 -22.24 -26.31 41.86
N ALA A 1073 -21.37 -25.31 41.70
CA ALA A 1073 -20.64 -24.72 42.83
C ALA A 1073 -21.49 -23.79 43.71
N PHE A 1074 -22.45 -23.09 43.11
CA PHE A 1074 -23.29 -22.07 43.74
C PHE A 1074 -24.76 -22.19 43.25
N PRO A 1075 -25.53 -23.15 43.78
CA PRO A 1075 -26.90 -23.41 43.33
C PRO A 1075 -27.89 -22.25 43.54
N ASP A 1076 -27.53 -21.28 44.39
CA ASP A 1076 -28.31 -20.07 44.68
C ASP A 1076 -27.87 -18.86 43.85
N LEU A 1077 -27.05 -19.05 42.81
CA LEU A 1077 -26.63 -17.99 41.89
C LEU A 1077 -27.70 -17.69 40.85
N GLU A 1078 -28.27 -16.48 40.95
CA GLU A 1078 -29.17 -15.93 39.93
C GLU A 1078 -28.32 -15.47 38.75
N LEU A 1079 -28.31 -16.26 37.67
CA LEU A 1079 -27.50 -16.03 36.49
C LEU A 1079 -28.40 -15.90 35.27
N ARG A 1080 -28.18 -14.85 34.48
CA ARG A 1080 -28.82 -14.69 33.18
C ARG A 1080 -27.87 -15.08 32.06
N PHE A 1081 -28.32 -15.94 31.15
CA PHE A 1081 -27.55 -16.33 29.97
C PHE A 1081 -28.08 -15.61 28.71
N VAL A 1082 -27.21 -14.88 28.02
CA VAL A 1082 -27.53 -14.13 26.80
C VAL A 1082 -26.67 -14.62 25.63
N ASN A 1083 -27.28 -14.97 24.51
CA ASN A 1083 -26.57 -15.29 23.27
C ASN A 1083 -26.80 -14.19 22.23
N VAL A 1084 -25.74 -13.81 21.52
CA VAL A 1084 -25.73 -12.80 20.47
C VAL A 1084 -25.39 -13.47 19.13
N VAL A 1085 -26.27 -13.31 18.14
CA VAL A 1085 -26.07 -13.75 16.75
C VAL A 1085 -25.69 -12.55 15.89
N ASP A 1086 -26.50 -11.49 15.87
CA ASP A 1086 -26.20 -10.25 15.16
C ASP A 1086 -25.40 -9.32 16.07
N LEU A 1087 -24.12 -9.14 15.74
CA LEU A 1087 -23.19 -8.39 16.57
C LEU A 1087 -23.57 -6.91 16.69
N PHE A 1088 -24.24 -6.34 15.68
CA PHE A 1088 -24.59 -4.92 15.67
C PHE A 1088 -25.76 -4.57 16.60
N THR A 1089 -26.50 -5.56 17.10
CA THR A 1089 -27.50 -5.36 18.17
C THR A 1089 -26.90 -4.72 19.43
N LEU A 1090 -25.59 -4.87 19.64
CA LEU A 1090 -24.87 -4.27 20.76
C LEU A 1090 -24.73 -2.74 20.64
N GLN A 1091 -24.75 -2.18 19.42
CA GLN A 1091 -24.71 -0.73 19.21
C GLN A 1091 -26.08 -0.08 19.47
N PRO A 1092 -26.14 1.21 19.88
CA PRO A 1092 -27.39 1.95 19.93
C PRO A 1092 -28.10 1.96 18.57
N ASP A 1093 -29.43 1.90 18.59
CA ASP A 1093 -30.31 2.04 17.41
C ASP A 1093 -30.10 3.37 16.65
N THR A 1094 -29.54 4.39 17.32
CA THR A 1094 -29.14 5.65 16.68
C THR A 1094 -27.85 5.58 15.86
N GLU A 1095 -27.02 4.56 16.05
CA GLU A 1095 -25.73 4.38 15.37
C GLU A 1095 -25.80 3.28 14.30
N HIS A 1096 -26.64 2.25 14.50
CA HIS A 1096 -26.83 1.16 13.54
C HIS A 1096 -28.31 0.75 13.41
N PRO A 1097 -28.82 0.46 12.21
CA PRO A 1097 -30.24 0.12 12.00
C PRO A 1097 -30.68 -1.18 12.71
N HIS A 1098 -29.76 -2.09 13.00
CA HIS A 1098 -30.00 -3.29 13.79
C HIS A 1098 -29.70 -3.11 15.29
N GLY A 1099 -29.25 -1.93 15.70
CA GLY A 1099 -28.89 -1.63 17.09
C GLY A 1099 -30.10 -1.71 18.02
N LEU A 1100 -29.87 -2.09 19.28
CA LEU A 1100 -30.91 -2.06 20.30
C LEU A 1100 -31.07 -0.64 20.87
N SER A 1101 -32.30 -0.29 21.26
CA SER A 1101 -32.54 0.84 22.14
C SER A 1101 -31.80 0.63 23.48
N ASP A 1102 -31.42 1.71 24.17
CA ASP A 1102 -30.76 1.59 25.48
C ASP A 1102 -31.63 0.82 26.49
N ARG A 1103 -32.96 0.96 26.42
CA ARG A 1103 -33.90 0.25 27.29
C ARG A 1103 -33.87 -1.26 27.05
N ASP A 1104 -33.83 -1.68 25.79
CA ASP A 1104 -33.82 -3.10 25.46
C ASP A 1104 -32.45 -3.72 25.78
N PHE A 1105 -31.36 -2.98 25.54
CA PHE A 1105 -30.03 -3.38 25.98
C PHE A 1105 -29.96 -3.55 27.50
N ASP A 1106 -30.41 -2.56 28.27
CA ASP A 1106 -30.44 -2.61 29.74
C ASP A 1106 -31.33 -3.76 30.25
N SER A 1107 -32.41 -4.10 29.54
CA SER A 1107 -33.27 -5.23 29.90
C SER A 1107 -32.57 -6.57 29.76
N LEU A 1108 -31.59 -6.69 28.86
CA LEU A 1108 -30.78 -7.89 28.67
C LEU A 1108 -29.57 -7.91 29.61
N PHE A 1109 -28.83 -6.81 29.66
CA PHE A 1109 -27.50 -6.72 30.29
C PHE A 1109 -27.50 -6.06 31.66
N THR A 1110 -28.67 -5.69 32.18
CA THR A 1110 -28.88 -4.93 33.43
C THR A 1110 -28.21 -3.56 33.41
N THR A 1111 -28.39 -2.78 34.47
CA THR A 1111 -27.85 -1.42 34.55
C THR A 1111 -26.56 -1.31 35.38
N ASP A 1112 -26.27 -2.31 36.21
CA ASP A 1112 -25.19 -2.26 37.21
C ASP A 1112 -24.60 -3.62 37.60
N ARG A 1113 -25.11 -4.75 37.07
CA ARG A 1113 -24.61 -6.09 37.42
C ARG A 1113 -23.38 -6.47 36.58
N PRO A 1114 -22.44 -7.28 37.10
CA PRO A 1114 -21.33 -7.82 36.31
C PRO A 1114 -21.82 -8.51 35.03
N ILE A 1115 -21.15 -8.23 33.90
CA ILE A 1115 -21.37 -8.93 32.62
C ILE A 1115 -20.07 -9.63 32.25
N ILE A 1116 -20.09 -10.96 32.15
CA ILE A 1116 -18.99 -11.74 31.59
C ILE A 1116 -19.36 -12.09 30.16
N PHE A 1117 -18.64 -11.53 29.20
CA PHE A 1117 -18.92 -11.72 27.77
C PHE A 1117 -17.83 -12.58 27.14
N ASN A 1118 -18.19 -13.75 26.61
CA ASN A 1118 -17.27 -14.60 25.85
C ASN A 1118 -17.45 -14.37 24.35
N PHE A 1119 -16.42 -13.90 23.66
CA PHE A 1119 -16.49 -13.45 22.27
C PHE A 1119 -15.56 -14.26 21.37
N HIS A 1120 -16.05 -14.55 20.17
CA HIS A 1120 -15.28 -15.18 19.10
C HIS A 1120 -13.99 -14.43 18.72
N GLY A 1121 -14.08 -13.12 18.49
CA GLY A 1121 -12.99 -12.31 17.96
C GLY A 1121 -12.17 -11.60 19.04
N TYR A 1122 -11.53 -10.49 18.68
CA TYR A 1122 -10.78 -9.68 19.63
C TYR A 1122 -11.70 -8.98 20.64
N PRO A 1123 -11.43 -9.07 21.96
CA PRO A 1123 -12.35 -8.61 23.00
C PRO A 1123 -12.61 -7.10 22.98
N TRP A 1124 -11.68 -6.29 22.46
CA TRP A 1124 -11.83 -4.84 22.35
C TRP A 1124 -12.98 -4.42 21.44
N LEU A 1125 -13.34 -5.24 20.46
CA LEU A 1125 -14.45 -4.94 19.56
C LEU A 1125 -15.77 -4.83 20.32
N ILE A 1126 -16.05 -5.73 21.27
CA ILE A 1126 -17.27 -5.67 22.08
C ILE A 1126 -17.32 -4.40 22.93
N HIS A 1127 -16.20 -4.02 23.55
CA HIS A 1127 -16.10 -2.75 24.28
C HIS A 1127 -16.38 -1.55 23.37
N ARG A 1128 -15.83 -1.55 22.15
CA ARG A 1128 -16.11 -0.51 21.14
C ARG A 1128 -17.59 -0.42 20.80
N LEU A 1129 -18.28 -1.55 20.62
CA LEU A 1129 -19.70 -1.56 20.27
C LEU A 1129 -20.59 -1.11 21.44
N ALA A 1130 -20.20 -1.44 22.67
CA ALA A 1130 -20.99 -1.17 23.87
C ALA A 1130 -20.54 0.08 24.66
N TYR A 1131 -19.60 0.89 24.16
CA TYR A 1131 -18.92 1.93 24.96
C TYR A 1131 -19.86 2.99 25.59
N ARG A 1132 -21.02 3.26 24.98
CA ARG A 1132 -22.04 4.19 25.50
C ARG A 1132 -23.10 3.52 26.38
N ARG A 1133 -23.12 2.19 26.43
CA ARG A 1133 -24.15 1.45 27.18
C ARG A 1133 -23.97 1.67 28.67
N ARG A 1134 -25.08 1.80 29.38
CA ARG A 1134 -25.11 2.20 30.80
C ARG A 1134 -24.22 1.33 31.69
N ASN A 1135 -24.30 0.01 31.51
CA ASN A 1135 -23.57 -0.96 32.31
C ASN A 1135 -22.16 -1.32 31.77
N HIS A 1136 -21.63 -0.56 30.80
CA HIS A 1136 -20.29 -0.80 30.23
C HIS A 1136 -19.17 -0.90 31.29
N PRO A 1137 -19.14 -0.13 32.40
CA PRO A 1137 -18.11 -0.29 33.44
C PRO A 1137 -18.03 -1.68 34.08
N ASN A 1138 -19.11 -2.47 34.04
CA ASN A 1138 -19.17 -3.83 34.56
C ASN A 1138 -19.03 -4.91 33.48
N LEU A 1139 -18.80 -4.50 32.23
CA LEU A 1139 -18.59 -5.40 31.10
C LEU A 1139 -17.14 -5.92 31.12
N HIS A 1140 -16.99 -7.23 31.20
CA HIS A 1140 -15.70 -7.91 31.14
C HIS A 1140 -15.71 -8.91 29.99
N VAL A 1141 -14.91 -8.63 28.96
CA VAL A 1141 -14.91 -9.40 27.71
C VAL A 1141 -13.70 -10.34 27.66
N ARG A 1142 -13.95 -11.60 27.33
CA ARG A 1142 -12.97 -12.59 26.90
C ARG A 1142 -13.12 -12.82 25.41
N GLY A 1143 -12.00 -13.03 24.73
CA GLY A 1143 -11.93 -13.31 23.30
C GLY A 1143 -10.52 -13.70 22.91
N TYR A 1144 -10.24 -13.75 21.61
CA TYR A 1144 -8.92 -14.09 21.10
C TYR A 1144 -7.86 -13.04 21.50
N LYS A 1145 -6.66 -13.48 21.88
CA LYS A 1145 -5.57 -12.66 22.45
C LYS A 1145 -4.22 -12.93 21.81
N GLU A 1146 -4.18 -13.29 20.53
CA GLU A 1146 -2.92 -13.60 19.82
C GLU A 1146 -2.12 -14.72 20.51
N LYS A 1147 -2.84 -15.78 20.89
CA LYS A 1147 -2.23 -16.97 21.49
C LYS A 1147 -2.75 -18.21 20.82
N GLY A 1148 -1.84 -19.04 20.35
CA GLY A 1148 -2.13 -20.36 19.84
C GLY A 1148 -0.98 -20.89 19.00
N SER A 1149 -1.10 -22.15 18.64
CA SER A 1149 -0.23 -22.92 17.76
C SER A 1149 -1.04 -24.12 17.27
N ILE A 1150 -0.39 -25.25 17.02
CA ILE A 1150 -1.04 -26.55 16.96
C ILE A 1150 -1.34 -26.96 18.41
N ASP A 1151 -2.58 -26.71 18.84
CA ASP A 1151 -3.08 -26.99 20.18
C ASP A 1151 -4.29 -27.92 20.12
N THR A 1152 -4.64 -28.51 21.25
CA THR A 1152 -5.98 -29.09 21.41
C THR A 1152 -7.04 -27.97 21.55
N PRO A 1153 -8.31 -28.18 21.16
CA PRO A 1153 -9.32 -27.13 21.21
C PRO A 1153 -9.49 -26.47 22.59
N LEU A 1154 -9.52 -27.25 23.68
CA LEU A 1154 -9.66 -26.68 25.02
C LEU A 1154 -8.37 -25.98 25.48
N GLU A 1155 -7.19 -26.50 25.14
CA GLU A 1155 -5.93 -25.83 25.43
C GLU A 1155 -5.87 -24.42 24.81
N LEU A 1156 -6.23 -24.30 23.53
CA LEU A 1156 -6.29 -23.02 22.82
C LEU A 1156 -7.25 -22.04 23.52
N ALA A 1157 -8.42 -22.54 23.93
CA ALA A 1157 -9.40 -21.77 24.68
C ALA A 1157 -8.84 -21.30 26.04
N ILE A 1158 -8.09 -22.17 26.74
CA ILE A 1158 -7.45 -21.85 28.03
C ILE A 1158 -6.39 -20.77 27.87
N ASP A 1159 -5.57 -20.84 26.82
CA ASP A 1159 -4.50 -19.88 26.57
C ASP A 1159 -5.01 -18.46 26.34
N ASN A 1160 -6.14 -18.36 25.64
CA ASN A 1160 -6.88 -17.12 25.40
C ASN A 1160 -7.82 -16.72 26.56
N GLN A 1161 -8.01 -17.63 27.53
CA GLN A 1161 -8.88 -17.46 28.70
C GLN A 1161 -10.36 -17.29 28.33
N ILE A 1162 -10.77 -17.91 27.21
CA ILE A 1162 -12.17 -18.03 26.80
C ILE A 1162 -12.79 -19.35 27.29
N ASP A 1163 -11.99 -20.21 27.93
CA ASP A 1163 -12.39 -21.52 28.44
C ASP A 1163 -13.37 -21.41 29.63
N ARG A 1164 -14.16 -22.47 29.80
CA ARG A 1164 -15.16 -22.62 30.86
C ARG A 1164 -14.63 -22.36 32.28
N PHE A 1165 -13.36 -22.72 32.57
CA PHE A 1165 -12.80 -22.54 33.90
C PHE A 1165 -12.46 -21.07 34.14
N SER A 1166 -11.80 -20.41 33.18
CA SER A 1166 -11.49 -18.98 33.26
C SER A 1166 -12.74 -18.12 33.40
N LEU A 1167 -13.80 -18.42 32.63
CA LEU A 1167 -15.07 -17.70 32.71
C LEU A 1167 -15.76 -17.87 34.07
N ALA A 1168 -15.82 -19.09 34.60
CA ALA A 1168 -16.39 -19.34 35.93
C ALA A 1168 -15.58 -18.64 37.03
N MET A 1169 -14.24 -18.63 36.93
CA MET A 1169 -13.38 -17.87 37.84
C MET A 1169 -13.62 -16.36 37.74
N ASP A 1170 -13.86 -15.81 36.55
CA ASP A 1170 -14.16 -14.38 36.36
C ASP A 1170 -15.48 -13.97 37.02
N VAL A 1171 -16.49 -14.85 37.02
CA VAL A 1171 -17.75 -14.63 37.76
C VAL A 1171 -17.49 -14.59 39.25
N ILE A 1172 -16.76 -15.57 39.80
CA ILE A 1172 -16.42 -15.61 41.24
C ILE A 1172 -15.69 -14.33 41.67
N ASP A 1173 -14.78 -13.83 40.81
CA ASP A 1173 -14.01 -12.62 41.09
C ASP A 1173 -14.82 -11.32 40.96
N ARG A 1174 -15.98 -11.32 40.31
CA ARG A 1174 -16.75 -10.10 40.02
C ARG A 1174 -18.06 -10.00 40.79
N VAL A 1175 -18.70 -11.13 41.11
CA VAL A 1175 -19.92 -11.15 41.93
C VAL A 1175 -19.56 -10.85 43.39
N PRO A 1176 -20.05 -9.76 44.00
CA PRO A 1176 -19.59 -9.30 45.31
C PRO A 1176 -19.66 -10.36 46.43
N ARG A 1177 -20.76 -11.13 46.49
CA ARG A 1177 -20.94 -12.18 47.53
C ARG A 1177 -20.02 -13.39 47.35
N LEU A 1178 -19.59 -13.68 46.12
CA LEU A 1178 -18.73 -14.82 45.81
C LEU A 1178 -17.25 -14.51 46.05
N ARG A 1179 -16.82 -13.25 46.02
CA ARG A 1179 -15.42 -12.87 46.31
C ARG A 1179 -14.93 -13.36 47.67
N ALA A 1180 -15.81 -13.33 48.68
CA ALA A 1180 -15.47 -13.74 50.05
C ALA A 1180 -15.62 -15.25 50.30
N THR A 1181 -16.43 -15.96 49.48
CA THR A 1181 -16.87 -17.34 49.77
C THR A 1181 -16.44 -18.36 48.72
N GLY A 1182 -16.09 -17.90 47.51
CA GLY A 1182 -15.82 -18.74 46.34
C GLY A 1182 -14.38 -19.27 46.21
N ALA A 1183 -13.48 -18.98 47.17
CA ALA A 1183 -12.06 -19.32 47.08
C ALA A 1183 -11.80 -20.82 46.82
N HIS A 1184 -12.51 -21.72 47.52
CA HIS A 1184 -12.35 -23.15 47.31
C HIS A 1184 -12.89 -23.65 45.96
N ALA A 1185 -13.98 -23.06 45.46
CA ALA A 1185 -14.50 -23.38 44.13
C ALA A 1185 -13.52 -22.92 43.04
N LYS A 1186 -12.98 -21.70 43.19
CA LYS A 1186 -11.95 -21.15 42.30
C LYS A 1186 -10.71 -22.03 42.25
N GLU A 1187 -10.23 -22.50 43.40
CA GLU A 1187 -9.08 -23.42 43.48
C GLU A 1187 -9.35 -24.74 42.75
N ARG A 1188 -10.54 -25.33 42.91
CA ARG A 1188 -10.93 -26.54 42.15
C ARG A 1188 -10.94 -26.30 40.64
N LEU A 1189 -11.47 -25.16 40.19
CA LEU A 1189 -11.48 -24.78 38.77
C LEU A 1189 -10.06 -24.60 38.23
N ARG A 1190 -9.17 -23.96 38.99
CA ARG A 1190 -7.75 -23.82 38.66
C ARG A 1190 -7.06 -25.17 38.50
N ASN A 1191 -7.32 -26.10 39.42
CA ASN A 1191 -6.77 -27.45 39.38
C ASN A 1191 -7.28 -28.24 38.16
N ARG A 1192 -8.57 -28.13 37.83
CA ARG A 1192 -9.13 -28.73 36.60
C ARG A 1192 -8.52 -28.15 35.34
N GLN A 1193 -8.36 -26.82 35.26
CA GLN A 1193 -7.71 -26.17 34.13
C GLN A 1193 -6.25 -26.63 33.93
N LEU A 1194 -5.50 -26.81 35.03
CA LEU A 1194 -4.15 -27.36 34.97
C LEU A 1194 -4.14 -28.84 34.55
N ALA A 1195 -5.05 -29.64 35.08
CA ALA A 1195 -5.18 -31.04 34.71
C ALA A 1195 -5.51 -31.23 33.21
N ALA A 1196 -6.41 -30.41 32.66
CA ALA A 1196 -6.74 -30.42 31.23
C ALA A 1196 -5.51 -30.16 30.35
N ARG A 1197 -4.71 -29.13 30.68
CA ARG A 1197 -3.44 -28.85 29.96
C ARG A 1197 -2.43 -29.98 30.08
N MET A 1198 -2.24 -30.52 31.29
CA MET A 1198 -1.32 -31.63 31.51
C MET A 1198 -1.73 -32.85 30.68
N TYR A 1199 -3.04 -33.15 30.63
CA TYR A 1199 -3.58 -34.23 29.82
C TYR A 1199 -3.34 -34.00 28.33
N ALA A 1200 -3.62 -32.79 27.82
CA ALA A 1200 -3.35 -32.43 26.44
C ALA A 1200 -1.86 -32.60 26.07
N HIS A 1201 -0.94 -32.19 26.94
CA HIS A 1201 0.50 -32.33 26.71
C HIS A 1201 1.00 -33.78 26.79
N GLU A 1202 0.38 -34.59 27.65
CA GLU A 1202 0.74 -36.00 27.81
C GLU A 1202 0.18 -36.88 26.68
N HIS A 1203 -1.04 -36.60 26.23
CA HIS A 1203 -1.80 -37.49 25.34
C HIS A 1203 -2.05 -36.93 23.93
N GLY A 1204 -1.81 -35.64 23.70
CA GLY A 1204 -2.05 -34.96 22.42
C GLY A 1204 -3.53 -34.74 22.07
N VAL A 1205 -4.43 -34.95 23.04
CA VAL A 1205 -5.88 -34.77 22.90
C VAL A 1205 -6.46 -34.21 24.20
N ASP A 1206 -7.62 -33.57 24.13
CA ASP A 1206 -8.37 -33.17 25.33
C ASP A 1206 -8.88 -34.40 26.10
N ALA A 1207 -8.99 -34.27 27.43
CA ALA A 1207 -9.52 -35.33 28.28
C ALA A 1207 -10.94 -35.75 27.83
N PRO A 1208 -11.27 -37.06 27.78
CA PRO A 1208 -12.56 -37.53 27.27
C PRO A 1208 -13.78 -36.88 27.93
N GLU A 1209 -13.72 -36.59 29.22
CA GLU A 1209 -14.76 -35.89 29.97
C GLU A 1209 -14.93 -34.41 29.58
N ASP A 1210 -13.83 -33.74 29.20
CA ASP A 1210 -13.84 -32.33 28.81
C ASP A 1210 -14.25 -32.17 27.33
N ALA A 1211 -13.71 -33.01 26.46
CA ALA A 1211 -14.06 -33.08 25.04
C ALA A 1211 -15.51 -33.57 24.83
N GLY A 1212 -15.92 -34.56 25.62
CA GLY A 1212 -17.25 -35.18 25.61
C GLY A 1212 -18.30 -34.46 26.45
N TRP A 1213 -17.99 -33.27 26.97
CA TRP A 1213 -18.95 -32.49 27.75
C TRP A 1213 -20.23 -32.22 26.96
N THR A 1214 -21.36 -32.35 27.65
CA THR A 1214 -22.71 -32.07 27.19
C THR A 1214 -23.43 -31.25 28.25
N TRP A 1215 -24.47 -30.52 27.86
CA TRP A 1215 -25.26 -29.76 28.81
C TRP A 1215 -26.03 -30.72 29.74
N PRO A 1216 -25.91 -30.58 31.07
CA PRO A 1216 -26.43 -31.59 32.01
C PRO A 1216 -27.97 -31.70 32.11
N GLY A 1217 -28.74 -30.87 31.40
CA GLY A 1217 -30.20 -30.92 31.37
C GLY A 1217 -30.90 -30.53 32.68
N GLY A 1218 -32.10 -29.93 32.58
CA GLY A 1218 -32.97 -29.59 33.72
C GLY A 1218 -33.26 -28.09 33.88
N ARG A 1219 -34.55 -27.71 33.88
CA ARG A 1219 -35.00 -26.45 34.51
C ARG A 1219 -34.91 -26.66 36.02
N LEU A 1220 -34.38 -25.68 36.76
CA LEU A 1220 -34.67 -25.60 38.19
C LEU A 1220 -36.19 -25.64 38.33
N ALA A 1221 -36.72 -26.48 39.24
CA ALA A 1221 -38.08 -26.30 39.68
C ALA A 1221 -38.19 -24.85 40.19
N PRO A 1222 -39.13 -24.03 39.67
CA PRO A 1222 -39.33 -22.69 40.21
C PRO A 1222 -39.60 -22.84 41.72
N ARG A 1223 -38.93 -22.03 42.54
CA ARG A 1223 -39.29 -21.92 43.95
C ARG A 1223 -40.59 -21.16 44.12
#